data_AF-A0A5J5G5J9-F1
#
_entry.id   AF-A0A5J5G5J9-F1
#
_cell.length_a   1.000
_cell.length_b   1.000
_cell.length_c   1.000
_cell.angle_alpha   90.00
_cell.angle_beta   90.00
_cell.angle_gamma   90.00
#
_symmetry.space_group_name_H-M   'P 1'
#
loop_
_entity.id
_entity.type
_entity.pdbx_description
1 polymer ?
#
loop_
_entity_poly.entity_id
_entity_poly.type
_entity_poly.pdbx_seq_one_letter_code
_entity_poly.pdbx_strand_id
1 'polypeptide(L)'
;MKAAAEAAFFAVLIKAAPRRLLKDAASGKTGRKSARTGKEGGSMRLKQRAIALNAARLCGALTGALLLGATVNAGFYFPSDLYPWAACWPACAFFAVWRVQAERRTAQRRAWQGSAAGRVRKNGGSENGVPRNKYPKDGDWAKRDPENDDGGNRDTENKVWWEDSDPENGDSVKRLPENRTLRADVPAADVPAAGPQAAQPQPPAVRRAALCRGMLLACPLSLAGCYALAWLRGPVSAQGTMNELLRWSLCAAFAAAVLAASRSREGRRLLLLAWHGTGLLLALSGLLAVCAGLPLPGAVLRSSSPEISTAGARLGGLLQYPNTYGALMAAFALERLLAAAEALLPLAAAGPTGQPQSGGKKPGRRQDSGFAAAAAALLTLFPYAAALLLSESRGAWAAGAAGLAAALCVRPRLAAPVLAAGAPAALAAALLWRACTAWQLAPPPGPGLVLMAGLWAGAVCAGCGLGRRAAPAARGRGAALAAAALGWAAAAGVVLLPAAARGLGPSSTAAARGLIARDAWRLAAEAPWLGRGGEVWRGVYRAVQSSPYVGSQVHSGVLDLLLGTGAAGLAVAGAGFAAAAGLAAATPRWLAPLIVLAAHAAVDFDGSFLLVPLLTVLPPVLAAAEESRAEDASFVLPGVLPTMLPSGPAEYSPGHNPKRPWVRQAGYAAAGLGGVCLLGIGMLSFSAWRGETLSRQAAGLDEGAARDRLVAALEWNPRDPSAAARLARLLPAGEGLAVLERGLRYSPEEPRLHWLRAVLLLRSAAPEPAIAALERSLELDRFSAAKQTEAARLLLEAGQRCAGRGELGAARRYAQAGRDELRRYAALAADAGRLARNDRAFVWTPEAAALAAPLERLERLTAARTARSIP
;
A
#
# COMPACT_ATOMS: atom_id res chain seq x y z
N MET A 1 6.17 21.48 18.72
CA MET A 1 5.58 21.72 17.37
C MET A 1 5.10 20.44 16.67
N LYS A 2 5.90 19.37 16.56
CA LYS A 2 5.46 18.06 16.01
C LYS A 2 4.19 17.53 16.70
N ALA A 3 4.16 17.55 18.03
CA ALA A 3 2.97 17.22 18.83
C ALA A 3 1.75 18.16 18.62
N ALA A 4 1.97 19.41 18.20
CA ALA A 4 0.89 20.36 17.95
C ALA A 4 0.25 20.16 16.55
N ALA A 5 1.07 19.81 15.55
CA ALA A 5 0.59 19.37 14.23
C ALA A 5 -0.16 18.03 14.34
N GLU A 6 0.32 17.11 15.17
CA GLU A 6 -0.40 15.91 15.57
C GLU A 6 -1.76 16.27 16.19
N ALA A 7 -1.77 17.08 17.26
CA ALA A 7 -3.01 17.48 17.93
C ALA A 7 -4.02 18.16 16.98
N ALA A 8 -3.55 18.98 16.01
CA ALA A 8 -4.42 19.61 15.02
C ALA A 8 -5.00 18.61 14.00
N PHE A 9 -4.20 17.69 13.47
CA PHE A 9 -4.66 16.63 12.56
C PHE A 9 -5.66 15.68 13.27
N PHE A 10 -5.35 15.28 14.50
CA PHE A 10 -6.23 14.46 15.35
C PHE A 10 -7.51 15.21 15.72
N ALA A 11 -7.44 16.50 16.04
CA ALA A 11 -8.62 17.32 16.36
C ALA A 11 -9.56 17.50 15.16
N VAL A 12 -9.02 17.60 13.93
CA VAL A 12 -9.82 17.64 12.70
C VAL A 12 -10.48 16.29 12.43
N LEU A 13 -9.75 15.17 12.57
CA LEU A 13 -10.31 13.81 12.44
C LEU A 13 -11.41 13.54 13.48
N ILE A 14 -11.20 13.95 14.73
CA ILE A 14 -12.17 13.80 15.83
C ILE A 14 -13.39 14.71 15.61
N LYS A 15 -13.20 15.96 15.18
CA LYS A 15 -14.32 16.89 14.86
C LYS A 15 -15.13 16.46 13.64
N ALA A 16 -14.52 15.77 12.68
CA ALA A 16 -15.19 15.22 11.49
C ALA A 16 -16.00 13.94 11.79
N ALA A 17 -15.83 13.32 12.96
CA ALA A 17 -16.66 12.19 13.37
C ALA A 17 -18.12 12.62 13.56
N PRO A 18 -19.12 11.82 13.15
CA PRO A 18 -20.53 12.23 13.24
C PRO A 18 -20.94 12.51 14.70
N ARG A 19 -21.20 13.79 15.03
CA ARG A 19 -21.60 14.24 16.38
C ARG A 19 -22.78 13.48 17.00
N ARG A 20 -23.66 12.90 16.17
CA ARG A 20 -24.77 12.03 16.63
C ARG A 20 -24.28 10.76 17.32
N LEU A 21 -23.23 10.10 16.81
CA LEU A 21 -22.71 8.86 17.39
C LEU A 21 -22.00 9.10 18.73
N LEU A 22 -21.29 10.22 18.87
CA LEU A 22 -20.65 10.61 20.14
C LEU A 22 -21.68 11.00 21.21
N LYS A 23 -22.78 11.69 20.81
CA LYS A 23 -23.90 11.99 21.72
C LYS A 23 -24.66 10.73 22.17
N ASP A 24 -24.88 9.78 21.28
CA ASP A 24 -25.59 8.54 21.62
C ASP A 24 -24.74 7.61 22.51
N ALA A 25 -23.41 7.62 22.37
CA ALA A 25 -22.49 6.90 23.24
C ALA A 25 -22.33 7.55 24.62
N ALA A 26 -22.27 8.89 24.67
CA ALA A 26 -22.08 9.64 25.92
C ALA A 26 -23.36 9.79 26.75
N SER A 27 -24.55 9.69 26.14
CA SER A 27 -25.78 10.08 26.84
C SER A 27 -26.29 9.07 27.86
N GLY A 28 -25.92 7.78 27.83
CA GLY A 28 -26.22 6.77 28.86
C GLY A 28 -27.70 6.63 29.32
N LYS A 29 -28.62 7.43 28.78
CA LYS A 29 -29.98 7.66 29.26
C LYS A 29 -30.97 7.01 28.30
N THR A 30 -30.91 5.68 28.22
CA THR A 30 -32.03 4.90 27.65
C THR A 30 -32.51 3.78 28.56
N GLY A 31 -32.11 3.77 29.84
CA GLY A 31 -32.54 2.76 30.80
C GLY A 31 -33.16 3.37 32.05
N ARG A 32 -34.44 3.79 31.98
CA ARG A 32 -35.27 3.83 33.22
C ARG A 32 -36.78 3.91 33.04
N LYS A 33 -37.34 4.07 31.84
CA LYS A 33 -38.81 4.19 31.67
C LYS A 33 -39.51 3.14 30.80
N SER A 34 -38.82 2.13 30.28
CA SER A 34 -39.49 1.10 29.46
C SER A 34 -39.13 -0.33 29.86
N ALA A 35 -39.61 -0.73 31.03
CA ALA A 35 -39.49 -2.10 31.54
C ALA A 35 -40.86 -2.77 31.74
N ARG A 36 -41.90 -2.36 30.98
CA ARG A 36 -43.26 -2.92 31.19
C ARG A 36 -43.94 -3.55 29.98
N THR A 37 -43.28 -3.70 28.83
CA THR A 37 -43.81 -4.55 27.74
C THR A 37 -42.70 -5.41 27.14
N GLY A 38 -42.86 -6.74 27.17
CA GLY A 38 -41.87 -7.73 26.71
C GLY A 38 -41.49 -7.68 25.23
N LYS A 39 -42.03 -6.72 24.44
CA LYS A 39 -41.70 -6.50 23.02
C LYS A 39 -40.48 -5.59 22.81
N GLU A 40 -40.03 -4.82 23.80
CA GLU A 40 -38.97 -3.82 23.58
C GLU A 40 -37.53 -4.32 23.77
N GLY A 41 -37.32 -5.47 24.44
CA GLY A 41 -35.98 -6.04 24.64
C GLY A 41 -35.24 -6.38 23.34
N GLY A 42 -35.97 -6.68 22.26
CA GLY A 42 -35.40 -6.90 20.93
C GLY A 42 -34.88 -5.62 20.26
N SER A 43 -35.59 -4.50 20.44
CA SER A 43 -35.26 -3.19 19.85
C SER A 43 -34.01 -2.58 20.49
N MET A 44 -33.88 -2.71 21.83
CA MET A 44 -32.73 -2.19 22.56
C MET A 44 -31.43 -2.95 22.22
N ARG A 45 -31.47 -4.28 22.12
CA ARG A 45 -30.33 -5.10 21.67
C ARG A 45 -29.96 -4.81 20.21
N LEU A 46 -30.92 -4.50 19.34
CA LEU A 46 -30.65 -4.08 17.95
C LEU A 46 -29.96 -2.71 17.87
N LYS A 47 -30.37 -1.74 18.70
CA LYS A 47 -29.73 -0.41 18.76
C LYS A 47 -28.32 -0.47 19.33
N GLN A 48 -28.11 -1.18 20.45
CA GLN A 48 -26.77 -1.39 21.02
C GLN A 48 -25.83 -2.12 20.05
N ARG A 49 -26.35 -3.09 19.30
CA ARG A 49 -25.58 -3.79 18.25
C ARG A 49 -25.25 -2.88 17.06
N ALA A 50 -26.17 -2.00 16.65
CA ALA A 50 -25.90 -1.02 15.58
C ALA A 50 -24.84 0.00 16.00
N ILE A 51 -24.86 0.42 17.27
CA ILE A 51 -23.84 1.31 17.86
C ILE A 51 -22.48 0.61 17.90
N ALA A 52 -22.41 -0.63 18.39
CA ALA A 52 -21.17 -1.41 18.41
C ALA A 52 -20.62 -1.67 17.00
N LEU A 53 -21.49 -1.93 16.02
CA LEU A 53 -21.09 -2.11 14.63
C LEU A 53 -20.50 -0.82 14.06
N ASN A 54 -21.17 0.33 14.27
CA ASN A 54 -20.72 1.64 13.81
C ASN A 54 -19.44 2.10 14.49
N ALA A 55 -19.26 1.81 15.78
CA ALA A 55 -18.01 2.03 16.51
C ALA A 55 -16.87 1.21 15.89
N ALA A 56 -17.09 -0.07 15.59
CA ALA A 56 -16.10 -0.89 14.90
C ALA A 56 -15.80 -0.42 13.47
N ARG A 57 -16.79 0.16 12.75
CA ARG A 57 -16.56 0.80 11.44
C ARG A 57 -15.66 2.02 11.56
N LEU A 58 -15.92 2.84 12.57
CA LEU A 58 -15.15 4.04 12.86
C LEU A 58 -13.72 3.67 13.30
N CYS A 59 -13.55 2.65 14.12
CA CYS A 59 -12.24 2.17 14.57
C CYS A 59 -11.38 1.67 13.41
N GLY A 60 -11.85 0.77 12.55
CA GLY A 60 -11.01 0.28 11.43
C GLY A 60 -10.65 1.37 10.42
N ALA A 61 -11.55 2.31 10.22
CA ALA A 61 -11.34 3.44 9.33
C ALA A 61 -10.38 4.47 9.98
N LEU A 62 -10.51 4.73 11.28
CA LEU A 62 -9.53 5.46 12.08
C LEU A 62 -8.17 4.77 12.04
N THR A 63 -8.07 3.46 12.25
CA THR A 63 -6.79 2.73 12.14
C THR A 63 -6.14 2.92 10.77
N GLY A 64 -6.90 2.86 9.68
CA GLY A 64 -6.38 3.15 8.33
C GLY A 64 -5.89 4.59 8.18
N ALA A 65 -6.65 5.56 8.70
CA ALA A 65 -6.25 6.97 8.70
C ALA A 65 -5.09 7.28 9.65
N LEU A 66 -4.96 6.54 10.75
CA LEU A 66 -3.88 6.62 11.73
C LEU A 66 -2.60 6.02 11.18
N LEU A 67 -2.70 4.87 10.50
CA LEU A 67 -1.58 4.29 9.76
C LEU A 67 -1.12 5.26 8.68
N LEU A 68 -2.03 5.82 7.89
CA LEU A 68 -1.67 6.79 6.86
C LEU A 68 -1.08 8.09 7.46
N GLY A 69 -1.65 8.62 8.54
CA GLY A 69 -1.11 9.79 9.25
C GLY A 69 0.25 9.52 9.89
N ALA A 70 0.44 8.34 10.47
CA ALA A 70 1.72 7.91 11.03
C ALA A 70 2.79 7.68 9.96
N THR A 71 2.42 7.10 8.80
CA THR A 71 3.34 6.96 7.65
C THR A 71 3.85 8.31 7.17
N VAL A 72 3.00 9.33 7.19
CA VAL A 72 3.37 10.70 6.80
C VAL A 72 4.20 11.40 7.87
N ASN A 73 3.94 11.16 9.16
CA ASN A 73 4.66 11.81 10.27
C ASN A 73 6.04 11.20 10.56
N ALA A 74 6.20 9.89 10.37
CA ALA A 74 7.48 9.21 10.56
C ALA A 74 8.33 9.20 9.30
N GLY A 75 7.74 9.56 8.14
CA GLY A 75 8.44 9.59 6.86
C GLY A 75 9.06 8.25 6.49
N PHE A 76 8.49 7.12 6.94
CA PHE A 76 9.02 5.73 6.96
C PHE A 76 10.07 5.45 5.88
N TYR A 77 11.26 5.99 6.09
CA TYR A 77 12.39 5.87 5.19
C TYR A 77 13.18 4.62 5.56
N PHE A 78 13.21 4.33 6.86
CA PHE A 78 13.90 3.18 7.41
C PHE A 78 12.91 2.09 7.80
N PRO A 79 13.23 0.81 7.50
CA PRO A 79 12.45 -0.34 7.98
C PRO A 79 12.22 -0.32 9.50
N SER A 80 13.11 0.31 10.26
CA SER A 80 12.98 0.52 11.71
C SER A 80 11.69 1.21 12.13
N ASP A 81 11.20 2.12 11.30
CA ASP A 81 10.07 2.96 11.64
C ASP A 81 8.74 2.23 11.37
N LEU A 82 8.78 1.13 10.58
CA LEU A 82 7.69 0.20 10.35
C LEU A 82 7.31 -0.58 11.60
N TYR A 83 8.30 -0.91 12.43
CA TYR A 83 8.17 -1.97 13.41
C TYR A 83 7.11 -1.73 14.52
N PRO A 84 6.95 -0.53 15.09
CA PRO A 84 5.89 -0.28 16.07
C PRO A 84 4.48 -0.51 15.51
N TRP A 85 4.31 -0.21 14.22
CA TRP A 85 3.02 -0.27 13.55
C TRP A 85 2.66 -1.69 13.14
N ALA A 86 3.62 -2.42 12.59
CA ALA A 86 3.43 -3.84 12.29
C ALA A 86 3.28 -4.68 13.59
N ALA A 87 3.79 -4.24 14.74
CA ALA A 87 3.54 -4.88 16.03
C ALA A 87 2.09 -4.71 16.54
N CYS A 88 1.49 -3.52 16.37
CA CYS A 88 0.11 -3.24 16.75
C CYS A 88 -0.94 -3.75 15.73
N TRP A 89 -0.47 -4.18 14.56
CA TRP A 89 -1.29 -4.58 13.42
C TRP A 89 -2.17 -5.84 13.63
N PRO A 90 -1.70 -6.93 14.27
CA PRO A 90 -2.48 -8.17 14.41
C PRO A 90 -3.80 -7.96 15.14
N ALA A 91 -3.82 -7.08 16.13
CA ALA A 91 -5.03 -6.68 16.84
C ALA A 91 -6.05 -6.04 15.87
N CYS A 92 -5.58 -5.14 15.00
CA CYS A 92 -6.44 -4.45 14.03
C CYS A 92 -7.01 -5.40 12.96
N ALA A 93 -6.18 -6.32 12.45
CA ALA A 93 -6.60 -7.33 11.48
C ALA A 93 -7.61 -8.33 12.09
N PHE A 94 -7.39 -8.76 13.33
CA PHE A 94 -8.32 -9.61 14.08
C PHE A 94 -9.69 -8.96 14.21
N PHE A 95 -9.76 -7.68 14.59
CA PHE A 95 -11.02 -6.94 14.67
C PHE A 95 -11.74 -6.82 13.31
N ALA A 96 -10.99 -6.64 12.22
CA ALA A 96 -11.57 -6.57 10.87
C ALA A 96 -12.18 -7.92 10.43
N VAL A 97 -11.48 -9.04 10.68
CA VAL A 97 -11.95 -10.39 10.33
C VAL A 97 -13.13 -10.81 11.22
N TRP A 98 -13.03 -10.59 12.53
CA TRP A 98 -14.12 -10.84 13.48
C TRP A 98 -15.39 -10.10 13.08
N ARG A 99 -15.25 -8.85 12.62
CA ARG A 99 -16.36 -8.03 12.12
C ARG A 99 -17.03 -8.63 10.89
N VAL A 100 -16.29 -9.09 9.88
CA VAL A 100 -16.87 -9.71 8.67
C VAL A 100 -17.66 -10.97 9.04
N GLN A 101 -17.15 -11.76 9.98
CA GLN A 101 -17.83 -12.94 10.51
C GLN A 101 -19.12 -12.57 11.28
N ALA A 102 -19.08 -11.51 12.10
CA ALA A 102 -20.24 -11.02 12.84
C ALA A 102 -21.35 -10.48 11.91
N GLU A 103 -20.99 -9.73 10.86
CA GLU A 103 -21.91 -9.24 9.83
C GLU A 103 -22.57 -10.40 9.05
N ARG A 104 -21.82 -11.45 8.70
CA ARG A 104 -22.37 -12.67 8.06
C ARG A 104 -23.38 -13.39 8.96
N ARG A 105 -23.06 -13.56 10.25
CA ARG A 105 -23.97 -14.20 11.22
C ARG A 105 -25.27 -13.43 11.41
N THR A 106 -25.20 -12.09 11.40
CA THR A 106 -26.40 -11.24 11.52
C THR A 106 -27.24 -11.27 10.25
N ALA A 107 -26.63 -11.26 9.06
CA ALA A 107 -27.34 -11.40 7.78
C ALA A 107 -28.06 -12.75 7.67
N GLN A 108 -27.38 -13.86 8.01
CA GLN A 108 -27.98 -15.20 8.02
C GLN A 108 -29.18 -15.30 8.97
N ARG A 109 -29.07 -14.71 10.17
CA ARG A 109 -30.19 -14.70 11.13
C ARG A 109 -31.37 -13.87 10.65
N ARG A 110 -31.14 -12.74 9.97
CA ARG A 110 -32.22 -11.93 9.37
C ARG A 110 -32.93 -12.68 8.25
N ALA A 111 -32.19 -13.38 7.39
CA ALA A 111 -32.77 -14.22 6.36
C ALA A 111 -33.60 -15.37 6.96
N TRP A 112 -33.09 -16.00 8.04
CA TRP A 112 -33.81 -17.06 8.75
C TRP A 112 -35.09 -16.53 9.43
N GLN A 113 -35.02 -15.39 10.12
CA GLN A 113 -36.18 -14.76 10.75
C GLN A 113 -37.20 -14.26 9.72
N GLY A 114 -36.76 -13.72 8.58
CA GLY A 114 -37.65 -13.33 7.49
C GLY A 114 -38.36 -14.52 6.86
N SER A 115 -37.66 -15.65 6.68
CA SER A 115 -38.25 -16.89 6.17
C SER A 115 -39.22 -17.53 7.19
N ALA A 116 -38.90 -17.50 8.49
CA ALA A 116 -39.78 -17.97 9.55
C ALA A 116 -41.06 -17.11 9.68
N ALA A 117 -40.92 -15.78 9.64
CA ALA A 117 -42.07 -14.87 9.67
C ALA A 117 -42.96 -14.98 8.43
N GLY A 118 -42.37 -15.22 7.24
CA GLY A 118 -43.11 -15.49 6.02
C GLY A 118 -43.89 -16.81 6.05
N ARG A 119 -43.37 -17.82 6.78
CA ARG A 119 -44.03 -19.14 6.93
C ARG A 119 -45.23 -19.08 7.90
N VAL A 120 -45.11 -18.34 9.00
CA VAL A 120 -46.23 -18.13 9.95
C VAL A 120 -47.38 -17.36 9.31
N ARG A 121 -47.08 -16.42 8.41
CA ARG A 121 -48.12 -15.61 7.73
C ARG A 121 -48.87 -16.36 6.61
N LYS A 122 -48.31 -17.48 6.10
CA LYS A 122 -48.98 -18.33 5.09
C LYS A 122 -49.91 -19.39 5.69
N ASN A 123 -49.79 -19.69 6.98
CA ASN A 123 -50.66 -20.68 7.66
C ASN A 123 -51.83 -20.05 8.43
N GLY A 124 -51.99 -18.72 8.41
CA GLY A 124 -53.08 -18.02 9.08
C GLY A 124 -54.03 -17.36 8.08
N GLY A 125 -54.89 -18.16 7.45
CA GLY A 125 -55.88 -17.67 6.48
C GLY A 125 -57.02 -18.66 6.26
N SER A 126 -57.99 -18.65 7.17
CA SER A 126 -59.39 -19.03 6.91
C SER A 126 -60.17 -18.93 8.23
N GLU A 127 -60.72 -17.77 8.54
CA GLU A 127 -61.93 -17.70 9.36
C GLU A 127 -62.73 -16.46 8.92
N ASN A 128 -63.88 -16.75 8.32
CA ASN A 128 -64.81 -15.82 7.71
C ASN A 128 -65.71 -15.15 8.77
N GLY A 129 -66.29 -14.01 8.37
CA GLY A 129 -66.92 -13.05 9.26
C GLY A 129 -68.32 -13.40 9.76
N VAL A 130 -68.71 -12.69 10.81
CA VAL A 130 -70.10 -12.50 11.28
C VAL A 130 -70.23 -11.06 11.77
N PRO A 131 -71.34 -10.34 11.45
CA PRO A 131 -71.43 -8.91 11.70
C PRO A 131 -71.85 -8.59 13.15
N ARG A 132 -71.38 -7.43 13.59
CA ARG A 132 -71.67 -6.77 14.87
C ARG A 132 -73.17 -6.68 15.16
N ASN A 133 -73.57 -7.05 16.37
CA ASN A 133 -74.79 -6.54 16.98
C ASN A 133 -74.57 -6.00 18.41
N LYS A 134 -75.45 -5.06 18.76
CA LYS A 134 -75.40 -4.06 19.84
C LYS A 134 -75.74 -4.60 21.25
N TYR A 135 -74.98 -4.13 22.26
CA TYR A 135 -75.31 -3.83 23.68
C TYR A 135 -75.90 -4.94 24.59
N PRO A 136 -75.94 -4.76 25.94
CA PRO A 136 -74.99 -4.10 26.86
C PRO A 136 -74.70 -4.91 28.16
N LYS A 137 -73.69 -4.44 28.90
CA LYS A 137 -73.60 -4.30 30.38
C LYS A 137 -73.73 -5.49 31.34
N ASP A 138 -72.77 -5.45 32.27
CA ASP A 138 -72.80 -5.87 33.68
C ASP A 138 -72.86 -7.36 34.00
N GLY A 139 -71.98 -7.81 34.90
CA GLY A 139 -72.07 -9.16 35.46
C GLY A 139 -70.75 -9.75 35.93
N ASP A 140 -70.23 -9.18 37.00
CA ASP A 140 -69.20 -9.73 37.88
C ASP A 140 -69.70 -11.04 38.52
N TRP A 141 -69.10 -12.21 38.24
CA TRP A 141 -69.26 -13.40 39.10
C TRP A 141 -68.01 -14.26 39.16
N ALA A 142 -67.71 -14.61 40.40
CA ALA A 142 -66.57 -15.33 40.91
C ALA A 142 -66.74 -16.87 40.83
N LYS A 143 -65.59 -17.55 40.92
CA LYS A 143 -65.33 -18.80 41.67
C LYS A 143 -66.35 -19.96 41.57
N ARG A 144 -65.87 -21.12 41.11
CA ARG A 144 -65.70 -22.36 41.90
C ARG A 144 -65.25 -23.52 41.00
N ASP A 145 -64.06 -24.07 41.28
CA ASP A 145 -63.84 -25.34 42.00
C ASP A 145 -64.43 -26.67 41.46
N PRO A 146 -63.85 -27.83 41.85
CA PRO A 146 -63.29 -28.83 40.93
C PRO A 146 -63.92 -30.23 41.09
N GLU A 147 -63.24 -31.25 40.54
CA GLU A 147 -63.48 -32.70 40.71
C GLU A 147 -64.71 -33.21 39.89
N ASN A 148 -64.71 -34.37 39.23
CA ASN A 148 -64.03 -35.62 39.51
C ASN A 148 -64.05 -36.56 38.27
N ASP A 149 -63.19 -37.57 38.36
CA ASP A 149 -63.38 -38.98 37.97
C ASP A 149 -63.28 -39.52 36.52
N ASP A 150 -62.36 -40.49 36.47
CA ASP A 150 -62.47 -41.85 35.93
C ASP A 150 -62.27 -42.15 34.43
N GLY A 151 -61.16 -42.86 34.19
CA GLY A 151 -61.29 -44.27 33.83
C GLY A 151 -61.01 -44.66 32.37
N GLY A 152 -60.04 -45.58 32.19
CA GLY A 152 -60.27 -46.74 31.31
C GLY A 152 -59.81 -46.71 29.85
N ASN A 153 -58.51 -46.95 29.64
CA ASN A 153 -57.95 -48.13 28.93
C ASN A 153 -58.58 -48.69 27.61
N ARG A 154 -57.70 -48.77 26.58
CA ARG A 154 -57.44 -49.86 25.60
C ARG A 154 -58.26 -50.09 24.31
N ASP A 155 -57.49 -50.05 23.22
CA ASP A 155 -57.22 -51.07 22.18
C ASP A 155 -58.26 -51.54 21.12
N THR A 156 -57.75 -51.57 19.87
CA THR A 156 -57.99 -52.55 18.76
C THR A 156 -59.36 -52.52 18.06
N GLU A 157 -59.58 -52.81 16.76
CA GLU A 157 -58.81 -53.42 15.66
C GLU A 157 -59.59 -53.29 14.31
N ASN A 158 -58.87 -53.29 13.17
CA ASN A 158 -59.10 -54.03 11.90
C ASN A 158 -60.25 -53.83 10.85
N LYS A 159 -59.79 -53.86 9.57
CA LYS A 159 -60.30 -54.56 8.33
C LYS A 159 -61.47 -53.92 7.52
N VAL A 160 -61.68 -54.01 6.17
CA VAL A 160 -61.19 -54.83 5.02
C VAL A 160 -61.67 -54.25 3.63
N TRP A 161 -60.82 -54.36 2.59
CA TRP A 161 -60.89 -54.65 1.10
C TRP A 161 -61.97 -54.27 0.03
N TRP A 162 -61.43 -54.29 -1.23
CA TRP A 162 -61.88 -54.56 -2.64
C TRP A 162 -62.13 -53.32 -3.56
N GLU A 163 -61.41 -53.06 -4.68
CA GLU A 163 -61.28 -53.70 -6.04
C GLU A 163 -62.63 -53.72 -6.82
N ASP A 164 -62.81 -53.45 -8.13
CA ASP A 164 -61.93 -53.45 -9.32
C ASP A 164 -62.72 -52.92 -10.58
N SER A 165 -62.04 -52.79 -11.75
CA SER A 165 -62.54 -52.98 -13.15
C SER A 165 -62.66 -51.78 -14.15
N ASP A 166 -61.90 -51.93 -15.25
CA ASP A 166 -61.88 -51.30 -16.62
C ASP A 166 -62.97 -51.92 -17.58
N PRO A 167 -63.04 -51.79 -18.95
CA PRO A 167 -62.31 -51.02 -20.01
C PRO A 167 -63.18 -50.49 -21.23
N GLU A 168 -62.47 -49.92 -22.26
CA GLU A 168 -62.64 -50.11 -23.75
C GLU A 168 -63.21 -49.03 -24.74
N ASN A 169 -62.36 -48.71 -25.76
CA ASN A 169 -62.53 -48.50 -27.23
C ASN A 169 -63.44 -47.45 -27.94
N GLY A 170 -62.92 -46.83 -29.02
CA GLY A 170 -63.71 -46.48 -30.24
C GLY A 170 -63.38 -45.15 -31.00
N ASP A 171 -63.18 -45.26 -32.32
CA ASP A 171 -62.77 -44.24 -33.34
C ASP A 171 -63.79 -43.15 -33.78
N SER A 172 -63.26 -42.12 -34.49
CA SER A 172 -63.78 -41.50 -35.76
C SER A 172 -64.15 -39.99 -35.85
N VAL A 173 -63.36 -39.26 -36.65
CA VAL A 173 -63.65 -38.37 -37.83
C VAL A 173 -64.88 -37.40 -37.89
N LYS A 174 -64.57 -36.11 -38.19
CA LYS A 174 -65.31 -35.02 -38.93
C LYS A 174 -66.55 -34.31 -38.32
N ARG A 175 -66.43 -33.00 -38.07
CA ARG A 175 -67.05 -31.83 -38.79
C ARG A 175 -67.03 -30.54 -37.94
N LEU A 176 -66.63 -29.43 -38.58
CA LEU A 176 -66.92 -28.03 -38.21
C LEU A 176 -68.34 -27.65 -38.69
N PRO A 177 -68.83 -26.41 -38.48
CA PRO A 177 -68.75 -25.50 -37.32
C PRO A 177 -70.15 -24.97 -36.93
N GLU A 178 -70.33 -24.30 -35.79
CA GLU A 178 -71.19 -23.10 -35.75
C GLU A 178 -71.05 -22.28 -34.47
N ASN A 179 -71.05 -20.97 -34.70
CA ASN A 179 -71.05 -19.87 -33.75
C ASN A 179 -72.26 -19.93 -32.80
N ARG A 180 -72.03 -19.83 -31.49
CA ARG A 180 -72.83 -18.90 -30.67
C ARG A 180 -72.14 -18.52 -29.37
N THR A 181 -72.03 -17.21 -29.24
CA THR A 181 -71.77 -16.41 -28.06
C THR A 181 -72.51 -16.86 -26.81
N LEU A 182 -71.80 -16.99 -25.68
CA LEU A 182 -72.06 -16.29 -24.40
C LEU A 182 -71.46 -17.08 -23.23
N ARG A 183 -70.67 -16.36 -22.41
CA ARG A 183 -70.28 -16.63 -21.01
C ARG A 183 -69.87 -18.06 -20.67
N ALA A 184 -68.56 -18.25 -20.52
CA ALA A 184 -68.01 -19.33 -19.72
C ALA A 184 -67.09 -18.75 -18.64
N ASP A 185 -67.41 -19.13 -17.41
CA ASP A 185 -66.50 -19.19 -16.28
C ASP A 185 -65.17 -19.81 -16.68
N VAL A 186 -64.08 -19.20 -16.22
CA VAL A 186 -62.72 -19.69 -16.44
C VAL A 186 -62.52 -20.97 -15.64
N PRO A 187 -62.31 -22.14 -16.26
CA PRO A 187 -61.87 -23.32 -15.53
C PRO A 187 -60.39 -23.18 -15.18
N ALA A 188 -60.02 -23.70 -14.02
CA ALA A 188 -58.65 -23.76 -13.54
C ALA A 188 -57.76 -24.48 -14.56
N ALA A 189 -56.91 -23.70 -15.25
CA ALA A 189 -55.84 -24.24 -16.06
C ALA A 189 -54.74 -24.75 -15.13
N ASP A 190 -54.37 -26.01 -15.33
CA ASP A 190 -53.18 -26.66 -14.79
C ASP A 190 -51.95 -25.76 -14.96
N VAL A 191 -51.41 -25.29 -13.83
CA VAL A 191 -50.11 -24.64 -13.79
C VAL A 191 -49.07 -25.75 -13.93
N PRO A 192 -48.28 -25.81 -15.02
CA PRO A 192 -47.22 -26.79 -15.13
C PRO A 192 -46.24 -26.55 -13.97
N ALA A 193 -45.98 -27.62 -13.21
CA ALA A 193 -45.02 -27.60 -12.11
C ALA A 193 -43.71 -26.97 -12.58
N ALA A 194 -43.37 -25.82 -11.99
CA ALA A 194 -42.15 -25.10 -12.29
C ALA A 194 -40.95 -26.01 -11.99
N GLY A 195 -40.36 -26.58 -13.05
CA GLY A 195 -39.08 -27.26 -12.96
C GLY A 195 -38.03 -26.30 -12.37
N PRO A 196 -37.03 -26.82 -11.63
CA PRO A 196 -36.07 -26.00 -10.90
C PRO A 196 -35.39 -25.04 -11.87
N GLN A 197 -35.63 -23.73 -11.68
CA GLN A 197 -35.00 -22.68 -12.47
C GLN A 197 -33.48 -22.80 -12.28
N ALA A 198 -32.79 -23.25 -13.31
CA ALA A 198 -31.35 -23.26 -13.36
C ALA A 198 -30.83 -21.85 -13.06
N ALA A 199 -30.02 -21.72 -12.00
CA ALA A 199 -29.47 -20.44 -11.55
C ALA A 199 -28.79 -19.72 -12.72
N GLN A 200 -29.39 -18.62 -13.19
CA GLN A 200 -28.83 -17.86 -14.31
C GLN A 200 -27.38 -17.43 -13.99
N PRO A 201 -26.44 -17.60 -14.92
CA PRO A 201 -25.05 -17.26 -14.68
C PRO A 201 -24.92 -15.75 -14.43
N GLN A 202 -24.34 -15.39 -13.28
CA GLN A 202 -23.96 -14.01 -12.96
C GLN A 202 -23.27 -13.32 -14.14
N PRO A 203 -23.59 -12.05 -14.45
CA PRO A 203 -23.03 -11.36 -15.60
C PRO A 203 -21.49 -11.30 -15.52
N PRO A 204 -20.80 -11.39 -16.68
CA PRO A 204 -19.35 -11.51 -16.73
C PRO A 204 -18.60 -10.35 -16.04
N ALA A 205 -19.17 -9.14 -16.05
CA ALA A 205 -18.59 -7.97 -15.38
C ALA A 205 -18.51 -8.11 -13.85
N VAL A 206 -19.56 -8.65 -13.21
CA VAL A 206 -19.62 -8.86 -11.75
C VAL A 206 -18.58 -9.91 -11.32
N ARG A 207 -18.44 -10.99 -12.10
CA ARG A 207 -17.42 -12.02 -11.87
C ARG A 207 -16.00 -11.45 -12.00
N ARG A 208 -15.75 -10.62 -13.02
CA ARG A 208 -14.45 -9.95 -13.22
C ARG A 208 -14.10 -9.02 -12.05
N ALA A 209 -15.03 -8.16 -11.63
CA ALA A 209 -14.82 -7.25 -10.51
C ALA A 209 -14.62 -7.99 -9.17
N ALA A 210 -15.25 -9.15 -8.98
CA ALA A 210 -15.02 -10.02 -7.84
C ALA A 210 -13.61 -10.61 -7.85
N LEU A 211 -13.17 -11.14 -8.99
CA LEU A 211 -11.83 -11.67 -9.20
C LEU A 211 -10.76 -10.62 -8.93
N CYS A 212 -10.88 -9.43 -9.53
CA CYS A 212 -9.89 -8.37 -9.33
C CYS A 212 -9.80 -7.93 -7.87
N ARG A 213 -10.94 -7.84 -7.16
CA ARG A 213 -10.96 -7.55 -5.70
C ARG A 213 -10.28 -8.65 -4.88
N GLY A 214 -10.43 -9.91 -5.28
CA GLY A 214 -9.70 -11.04 -4.69
C GLY A 214 -8.20 -10.94 -4.91
N MET A 215 -7.77 -10.61 -6.13
CA MET A 215 -6.36 -10.46 -6.50
C MET A 215 -5.67 -9.32 -5.75
N LEU A 216 -6.35 -8.19 -5.52
CA LEU A 216 -5.82 -7.09 -4.70
C LEU A 216 -5.42 -7.52 -3.27
N LEU A 217 -6.07 -8.56 -2.73
CA LEU A 217 -5.73 -9.12 -1.43
C LEU A 217 -4.71 -10.26 -1.56
N ALA A 218 -4.90 -11.14 -2.55
CA ALA A 218 -4.09 -12.34 -2.70
C ALA A 218 -2.65 -12.04 -3.14
N CYS A 219 -2.42 -11.02 -3.98
CA CYS A 219 -1.08 -10.76 -4.51
C CYS A 219 -0.10 -10.26 -3.43
N PRO A 220 -0.44 -9.28 -2.58
CA PRO A 220 0.44 -8.90 -1.47
C PRO A 220 0.70 -10.04 -0.47
N LEU A 221 -0.30 -10.89 -0.20
CA LEU A 221 -0.10 -12.10 0.63
C LEU A 221 0.84 -13.10 -0.03
N SER A 222 0.72 -13.27 -1.35
CA SER A 222 1.58 -14.18 -2.12
C SER A 222 3.01 -13.66 -2.16
N LEU A 223 3.22 -12.35 -2.28
CA LEU A 223 4.55 -11.73 -2.16
C LEU A 223 5.15 -11.92 -0.77
N ALA A 224 4.36 -11.73 0.29
CA ALA A 224 4.79 -12.07 1.64
C ALA A 224 5.18 -13.56 1.75
N GLY A 225 4.42 -14.45 1.11
CA GLY A 225 4.75 -15.87 0.97
C GLY A 225 6.08 -16.12 0.24
N CYS A 226 6.36 -15.40 -0.85
CA CYS A 226 7.64 -15.48 -1.55
C CYS A 226 8.81 -15.09 -0.64
N TYR A 227 8.69 -14.02 0.15
CA TYR A 227 9.74 -13.63 1.10
C TYR A 227 9.87 -14.62 2.27
N ALA A 228 8.77 -15.21 2.74
CA ALA A 228 8.83 -16.28 3.73
C ALA A 228 9.57 -17.52 3.18
N LEU A 229 9.30 -17.89 1.93
CA LEU A 229 10.02 -18.98 1.26
C LEU A 229 11.51 -18.64 1.06
N ALA A 230 11.83 -17.41 0.64
CA ALA A 230 13.21 -16.95 0.50
C ALA A 230 13.95 -16.98 1.84
N TRP A 231 13.27 -16.63 2.94
CA TRP A 231 13.83 -16.75 4.28
C TRP A 231 14.26 -18.18 4.60
N LEU A 232 13.39 -19.16 4.32
CA LEU A 232 13.69 -20.58 4.59
C LEU A 232 14.84 -21.13 3.74
N ARG A 233 15.15 -20.50 2.61
CA ARG A 233 16.21 -20.93 1.67
C ARG A 233 17.58 -20.31 1.94
N GLY A 234 17.72 -19.46 2.97
CA GLY A 234 18.96 -18.75 3.26
C GLY A 234 19.12 -17.50 2.38
N PRO A 235 18.49 -16.36 2.75
CA PRO A 235 18.58 -15.14 1.98
C PRO A 235 19.93 -14.43 2.17
N VAL A 236 20.25 -13.51 1.26
CA VAL A 236 21.42 -12.60 1.37
C VAL A 236 21.39 -11.79 2.67
N SER A 237 20.20 -11.35 3.07
CA SER A 237 19.96 -10.68 4.36
C SER A 237 18.68 -11.21 4.99
N ALA A 238 18.79 -11.89 6.13
CA ALA A 238 17.62 -12.31 6.91
C ALA A 238 16.86 -11.09 7.45
N GLN A 239 17.57 -10.02 7.85
CA GLN A 239 16.95 -8.77 8.27
C GLN A 239 16.18 -8.09 7.14
N GLY A 240 16.80 -7.95 5.95
CA GLY A 240 16.13 -7.37 4.78
C GLY A 240 14.91 -8.19 4.36
N THR A 241 15.03 -9.52 4.34
CA THR A 241 13.91 -10.44 4.02
C THR A 241 12.77 -10.31 5.02
N MET A 242 13.07 -10.13 6.31
CA MET A 242 12.05 -9.82 7.31
C MET A 242 11.33 -8.52 7.03
N ASN A 243 12.07 -7.46 6.74
CA ASN A 243 11.50 -6.14 6.50
C ASN A 243 10.50 -6.21 5.33
N GLU A 244 10.85 -6.94 4.29
CA GLU A 244 9.98 -7.20 3.13
C GLU A 244 8.75 -8.04 3.46
N LEU A 245 8.93 -9.12 4.23
CA LEU A 245 7.82 -9.92 4.74
C LEU A 245 6.83 -9.06 5.53
N LEU A 246 7.32 -8.20 6.43
CA LEU A 246 6.50 -7.27 7.21
C LEU A 246 5.79 -6.25 6.31
N ARG A 247 6.51 -5.67 5.34
CA ARG A 247 5.98 -4.69 4.37
C ARG A 247 4.80 -5.26 3.59
N TRP A 248 4.97 -6.41 2.93
CA TRP A 248 3.93 -7.02 2.11
C TRP A 248 2.76 -7.56 2.93
N SER A 249 3.03 -8.06 4.14
CA SER A 249 1.98 -8.46 5.08
C SER A 249 1.12 -7.26 5.50
N LEU A 250 1.74 -6.11 5.79
CA LEU A 250 1.03 -4.88 6.11
C LEU A 250 0.24 -4.35 4.90
N CYS A 251 0.81 -4.41 3.69
CA CYS A 251 0.10 -4.03 2.47
C CYS A 251 -1.14 -4.89 2.21
N ALA A 252 -1.04 -6.22 2.34
CA ALA A 252 -2.17 -7.15 2.22
C ALA A 252 -3.31 -6.77 3.18
N ALA A 253 -2.90 -6.47 4.40
CA ALA A 253 -3.83 -6.33 5.49
C ALA A 253 -4.46 -4.92 5.49
N PHE A 254 -3.73 -3.90 5.02
CA PHE A 254 -4.29 -2.62 4.61
C PHE A 254 -5.29 -2.77 3.45
N ALA A 255 -4.97 -3.56 2.42
CA ALA A 255 -5.91 -3.82 1.32
C ALA A 255 -7.22 -4.45 1.81
N ALA A 256 -7.14 -5.41 2.74
CA ALA A 256 -8.32 -5.97 3.39
C ALA A 256 -9.14 -4.90 4.12
N ALA A 257 -8.49 -4.00 4.87
CA ALA A 257 -9.15 -2.92 5.61
C ALA A 257 -9.84 -1.91 4.69
N VAL A 258 -9.17 -1.47 3.62
CA VAL A 258 -9.72 -0.53 2.63
C VAL A 258 -10.89 -1.16 1.88
N LEU A 259 -10.76 -2.42 1.43
CA LEU A 259 -11.86 -3.16 0.80
C LEU A 259 -13.07 -3.30 1.75
N ALA A 260 -12.84 -3.59 3.03
CA ALA A 260 -13.91 -3.65 4.02
C ALA A 260 -14.57 -2.29 4.28
N ALA A 261 -13.79 -1.21 4.37
CA ALA A 261 -14.28 0.15 4.57
C ALA A 261 -15.12 0.65 3.39
N SER A 262 -14.70 0.31 2.16
CA SER A 262 -15.36 0.70 0.91
C SER A 262 -16.82 0.23 0.79
N ARG A 263 -17.21 -0.81 1.53
CA ARG A 263 -18.57 -1.34 1.56
C ARG A 263 -19.60 -0.40 2.21
N SER A 264 -19.15 0.61 2.95
CA SER A 264 -20.03 1.56 3.65
C SER A 264 -19.91 2.98 3.08
N ARG A 265 -20.97 3.78 3.21
CA ARG A 265 -20.95 5.18 2.75
C ARG A 265 -19.97 6.01 3.58
N GLU A 266 -19.96 5.79 4.89
CA GLU A 266 -19.08 6.46 5.85
C GLU A 266 -17.62 6.06 5.62
N GLY A 267 -17.35 4.77 5.43
CA GLY A 267 -16.01 4.27 5.13
C GLY A 267 -15.47 4.84 3.82
N ARG A 268 -16.27 4.88 2.74
CA ARG A 268 -15.86 5.55 1.47
C ARG A 268 -15.51 7.03 1.68
N ARG A 269 -16.31 7.76 2.46
CA ARG A 269 -16.01 9.16 2.79
C ARG A 269 -14.69 9.29 3.54
N LEU A 270 -14.41 8.38 4.48
CA LEU A 270 -13.14 8.41 5.19
C LEU A 270 -11.97 8.07 4.27
N LEU A 271 -12.09 7.09 3.37
CA LEU A 271 -11.04 6.76 2.41
C LEU A 271 -10.72 7.95 1.49
N LEU A 272 -11.74 8.68 1.04
CA LEU A 272 -11.56 9.93 0.29
C LEU A 272 -10.91 11.03 1.14
N LEU A 273 -11.32 11.18 2.39
CA LEU A 273 -10.70 12.13 3.32
C LEU A 273 -9.24 11.78 3.57
N ALA A 274 -8.92 10.50 3.71
CA ALA A 274 -7.56 10.00 3.91
C ALA A 274 -6.69 10.32 2.68
N TRP A 275 -7.18 10.02 1.47
CA TRP A 275 -6.49 10.33 0.22
C TRP A 275 -6.20 11.84 0.07
N HIS A 276 -7.22 12.70 0.22
CA HIS A 276 -7.03 14.16 0.09
C HIS A 276 -6.26 14.77 1.24
N GLY A 277 -6.49 14.30 2.47
CA GLY A 277 -5.78 14.75 3.67
C GLY A 277 -4.29 14.47 3.58
N THR A 278 -3.91 13.27 3.13
CA THR A 278 -2.51 12.91 2.90
C THR A 278 -1.88 13.74 1.79
N GLY A 279 -2.55 13.89 0.64
CA GLY A 279 -2.03 14.72 -0.44
C GLY A 279 -1.79 16.16 0.00
N LEU A 280 -2.77 16.77 0.66
CA LEU A 280 -2.68 18.15 1.13
C LEU A 280 -1.60 18.33 2.21
N LEU A 281 -1.52 17.42 3.17
CA LEU A 281 -0.49 17.44 4.21
C LEU A 281 0.92 17.39 3.60
N LEU A 282 1.15 16.50 2.65
CA LEU A 282 2.44 16.38 1.96
C LEU A 282 2.75 17.64 1.14
N ALA A 283 1.80 18.13 0.35
CA ALA A 283 1.99 19.32 -0.48
C ALA A 283 2.32 20.56 0.38
N LEU A 284 1.50 20.84 1.40
CA LEU A 284 1.69 21.99 2.28
C LEU A 284 2.96 21.87 3.13
N SER A 285 3.37 20.66 3.51
CA SER A 285 4.63 20.51 4.27
C SER A 285 5.85 21.03 3.50
N GLY A 286 5.91 20.81 2.19
CA GLY A 286 6.97 21.34 1.34
C GLY A 286 6.78 22.84 1.09
N LEU A 287 5.59 23.22 0.63
CA LEU A 287 5.33 24.62 0.27
C LEU A 287 5.47 25.58 1.45
N LEU A 288 5.03 25.20 2.65
CA LEU A 288 5.21 26.03 3.85
C LEU A 288 6.66 26.02 4.36
N ALA A 289 7.42 24.94 4.17
CA ALA A 289 8.86 24.95 4.46
C ALA A 289 9.59 26.00 3.62
N VAL A 290 9.23 26.13 2.34
CA VAL A 290 9.83 27.11 1.42
C VAL A 290 9.22 28.49 1.63
N CYS A 291 7.91 28.65 1.43
CA CYS A 291 7.25 29.95 1.35
C CYS A 291 6.98 30.58 2.72
N ALA A 292 6.88 29.81 3.81
CA ALA A 292 6.52 30.29 5.14
C ALA A 292 7.65 30.18 6.17
N GLY A 293 8.81 29.63 5.79
CA GLY A 293 9.93 29.40 6.70
C GLY A 293 9.64 28.36 7.79
N LEU A 294 8.72 27.42 7.56
CA LEU A 294 8.44 26.35 8.53
C LEU A 294 9.69 25.48 8.71
N PRO A 295 10.29 25.37 9.91
CA PRO A 295 11.52 24.61 10.11
C PRO A 295 11.25 23.11 10.01
N LEU A 296 11.41 22.57 8.81
CA LEU A 296 11.33 21.15 8.50
C LEU A 296 12.69 20.69 7.95
N PRO A 297 13.57 20.13 8.82
CA PRO A 297 14.86 19.61 8.40
C PRO A 297 14.71 18.61 7.25
N GLY A 298 15.53 18.74 6.20
CA GLY A 298 15.50 17.87 5.04
C GLY A 298 14.35 18.12 4.05
N ALA A 299 13.44 19.06 4.30
CA ALA A 299 12.35 19.37 3.37
C ALA A 299 12.83 19.99 2.05
N VAL A 300 14.00 20.64 2.06
CA VAL A 300 14.67 21.21 0.90
C VAL A 300 16.05 20.58 0.75
N LEU A 301 16.25 19.85 -0.35
CA LEU A 301 17.54 19.29 -0.72
C LEU A 301 18.33 20.32 -1.50
N ARG A 302 19.44 20.83 -0.96
CA ARG A 302 20.34 21.77 -1.65
C ARG A 302 21.44 21.01 -2.37
N SER A 303 21.76 21.44 -3.60
CA SER A 303 22.86 20.86 -4.38
C SER A 303 23.46 21.93 -5.28
N SER A 304 24.78 22.06 -5.27
CA SER A 304 25.53 22.90 -6.20
C SER A 304 25.64 22.28 -7.59
N SER A 305 25.27 21.00 -7.75
CA SER A 305 25.37 20.32 -9.04
C SER A 305 24.26 20.77 -9.98
N PRO A 306 24.61 21.42 -11.11
CA PRO A 306 23.68 21.71 -12.18
C PRO A 306 23.36 20.45 -12.98
N GLU A 307 23.54 19.25 -12.46
CA GLU A 307 22.94 18.00 -12.97
C GLU A 307 21.78 17.53 -12.07
N ILE A 308 21.82 17.89 -10.79
CA ILE A 308 20.85 17.46 -9.77
C ILE A 308 19.69 18.45 -9.62
N SER A 309 19.96 19.77 -9.54
CA SER A 309 18.91 20.80 -9.38
C SER A 309 19.10 22.03 -10.26
N THR A 310 18.03 22.57 -10.88
CA THR A 310 18.08 23.81 -11.69
C THR A 310 18.13 25.02 -10.78
N ALA A 311 17.38 25.00 -9.68
CA ALA A 311 17.34 26.06 -8.69
C ALA A 311 18.47 26.01 -7.65
N GLY A 312 19.38 25.01 -7.75
CA GLY A 312 20.32 24.68 -6.67
C GLY A 312 19.64 24.08 -5.42
N ALA A 313 18.33 23.85 -5.48
CA ALA A 313 17.52 23.30 -4.42
C ALA A 313 16.27 22.59 -4.95
N ARG A 314 15.87 21.48 -4.29
CA ARG A 314 14.72 20.66 -4.67
C ARG A 314 13.81 20.43 -3.48
N LEU A 315 12.51 20.44 -3.74
CA LEU A 315 11.51 20.22 -2.69
C LEU A 315 11.26 18.73 -2.45
N GLY A 316 11.43 18.30 -1.19
CA GLY A 316 11.11 16.95 -0.71
C GLY A 316 10.01 16.89 0.35
N GLY A 317 9.68 18.02 0.99
CA GLY A 317 8.67 18.09 2.04
C GLY A 317 8.92 17.10 3.19
N LEU A 318 7.86 16.56 3.80
CA LEU A 318 7.95 15.53 4.84
C LEU A 318 8.64 14.24 4.38
N LEU A 319 8.67 13.95 3.08
CA LEU A 319 9.33 12.76 2.56
C LEU A 319 10.84 12.92 2.46
N GLN A 320 11.35 14.15 2.48
CA GLN A 320 12.78 14.49 2.37
C GLN A 320 13.48 13.91 1.13
N TYR A 321 12.71 13.38 0.18
CA TYR A 321 13.18 12.71 -1.01
C TYR A 321 12.41 13.24 -2.24
N PRO A 322 13.00 14.20 -2.98
CA PRO A 322 12.29 14.93 -4.03
C PRO A 322 11.66 14.07 -5.13
N ASN A 323 12.26 12.93 -5.49
CA ASN A 323 11.72 12.07 -6.55
C ASN A 323 10.37 11.44 -6.15
N THR A 324 10.33 10.75 -5.01
CA THR A 324 9.09 10.16 -4.47
C THR A 324 8.06 11.24 -4.13
N TYR A 325 8.51 12.37 -3.59
CA TYR A 325 7.64 13.52 -3.35
C TYR A 325 6.96 13.99 -4.64
N GLY A 326 7.73 14.21 -5.71
CA GLY A 326 7.20 14.54 -7.02
C GLY A 326 6.21 13.50 -7.55
N ALA A 327 6.52 12.20 -7.43
CA ALA A 327 5.64 11.13 -7.89
C ALA A 327 4.25 11.18 -7.23
N LEU A 328 4.23 11.39 -5.90
CA LEU A 328 2.98 11.54 -5.17
C LEU A 328 2.24 12.82 -5.57
N MET A 329 2.95 13.93 -5.72
CA MET A 329 2.33 15.19 -6.16
C MET A 329 1.73 15.08 -7.56
N ALA A 330 2.38 14.36 -8.49
CA ALA A 330 1.82 14.05 -9.80
C ALA A 330 0.56 13.19 -9.70
N ALA A 331 0.57 12.15 -8.87
CA ALA A 331 -0.60 11.30 -8.65
C ALA A 331 -1.80 12.10 -8.10
N PHE A 332 -1.59 12.94 -7.08
CA PHE A 332 -2.65 13.79 -6.52
C PHE A 332 -3.09 14.88 -7.51
N ALA A 333 -2.17 15.53 -8.21
CA ALA A 333 -2.48 16.57 -9.20
C ALA A 333 -3.36 16.03 -10.34
N LEU A 334 -3.00 14.88 -10.92
CA LEU A 334 -3.81 14.27 -11.99
C LEU A 334 -5.19 13.84 -11.52
N GLU A 335 -5.29 13.28 -10.31
CA GLU A 335 -6.59 12.91 -9.74
C GLU A 335 -7.50 14.14 -9.61
N ARG A 336 -6.99 15.26 -9.07
CA ARG A 336 -7.74 16.52 -8.96
C ARG A 336 -8.06 17.16 -10.30
N LEU A 337 -7.14 17.12 -11.25
CA LEU A 337 -7.35 17.65 -12.60
C LEU A 337 -8.48 16.89 -13.32
N LEU A 338 -8.45 15.56 -13.27
CA LEU A 338 -9.47 14.71 -13.88
C LEU A 338 -10.81 14.82 -13.13
N ALA A 339 -10.81 14.95 -11.80
CA ALA A 339 -12.03 15.21 -11.04
C ALA A 339 -12.67 16.56 -11.40
N ALA A 340 -11.87 17.62 -11.59
CA ALA A 340 -12.36 18.92 -12.06
C ALA A 340 -12.93 18.81 -13.49
N ALA A 341 -12.21 18.15 -14.40
CA ALA A 341 -12.64 17.93 -15.78
C ALA A 341 -13.96 17.14 -15.86
N GLU A 342 -14.11 16.06 -15.08
CA GLU A 342 -15.34 15.27 -14.99
C GLU A 342 -16.51 16.08 -14.41
N ALA A 343 -16.28 16.94 -13.42
CA ALA A 343 -17.31 17.79 -12.83
C ALA A 343 -17.78 18.91 -13.77
N LEU A 344 -16.91 19.39 -14.66
CA LEU A 344 -17.22 20.42 -15.65
C LEU A 344 -17.98 19.87 -16.88
N LEU A 345 -17.83 18.58 -17.20
CA LEU A 345 -18.42 17.97 -18.39
C LEU A 345 -19.97 18.04 -18.44
N PRO A 346 -20.74 17.76 -17.37
CA PRO A 346 -22.20 17.82 -17.39
C PRO A 346 -22.75 19.26 -17.40
N LEU A 347 -22.06 20.20 -16.77
CA LEU A 347 -22.42 21.63 -16.78
C LEU A 347 -22.41 22.20 -18.19
N ALA A 348 -21.64 21.56 -19.07
CA ALA A 348 -21.39 21.95 -20.43
C ALA A 348 -22.47 21.48 -21.43
N ALA A 349 -23.29 20.51 -21.02
CA ALA A 349 -24.41 19.95 -21.80
C ALA A 349 -25.76 20.66 -21.49
N ALA A 350 -25.84 21.41 -20.39
CA ALA A 350 -27.00 22.23 -20.06
C ALA A 350 -26.88 23.59 -20.79
N GLY A 351 -27.35 23.65 -22.04
CA GLY A 351 -27.36 24.87 -22.84
C GLY A 351 -28.33 25.95 -22.31
N PRO A 352 -28.30 27.18 -22.87
CA PRO A 352 -29.14 28.30 -22.43
C PRO A 352 -30.64 28.16 -22.74
N THR A 353 -31.02 27.19 -23.58
CA THR A 353 -32.36 27.10 -24.19
C THR A 353 -33.17 25.87 -23.72
N GLY A 354 -32.83 25.27 -22.58
CA GLY A 354 -33.54 24.11 -22.07
C GLY A 354 -34.98 24.42 -21.67
N GLN A 355 -35.93 24.22 -22.60
CA GLN A 355 -37.32 23.95 -22.23
C GLN A 355 -37.33 22.81 -21.20
N PRO A 356 -38.10 22.94 -20.10
CA PRO A 356 -38.16 21.92 -19.07
C PRO A 356 -38.77 20.66 -19.69
N GLN A 357 -37.97 19.60 -19.86
CA GLN A 357 -38.53 18.28 -20.02
C GLN A 357 -39.39 17.99 -18.80
N SER A 358 -40.67 17.77 -19.08
CA SER A 358 -41.76 17.65 -18.13
C SER A 358 -41.50 16.56 -17.09
N GLY A 359 -41.70 16.92 -15.82
CA GLY A 359 -42.03 15.94 -14.78
C GLY A 359 -40.87 15.49 -13.89
N GLY A 360 -40.38 16.38 -13.01
CA GLY A 360 -39.83 15.95 -11.72
C GLY A 360 -38.50 16.55 -11.29
N LYS A 361 -38.58 17.49 -10.32
CA LYS A 361 -37.51 18.11 -9.50
C LYS A 361 -36.69 19.23 -10.17
N LYS A 362 -36.73 20.40 -9.52
CA LYS A 362 -36.11 21.69 -9.91
C LYS A 362 -34.68 21.55 -10.48
N PRO A 363 -34.40 22.06 -11.70
CA PRO A 363 -33.10 21.91 -12.37
C PRO A 363 -31.92 22.65 -11.69
N GLY A 364 -32.16 23.75 -10.96
CA GLY A 364 -31.10 24.57 -10.35
C GLY A 364 -30.18 23.82 -9.36
N ARG A 365 -30.72 22.86 -8.60
CA ARG A 365 -29.97 22.20 -7.51
C ARG A 365 -28.87 21.26 -8.00
N ARG A 366 -28.95 20.76 -9.25
CA ARG A 366 -27.93 19.86 -9.84
C ARG A 366 -26.76 20.64 -10.44
N GLN A 367 -27.02 21.80 -11.04
CA GLN A 367 -25.98 22.63 -11.68
C GLN A 367 -25.04 23.26 -10.62
N ASP A 368 -25.60 23.76 -9.52
CA ASP A 368 -24.82 24.31 -8.40
C ASP A 368 -23.89 23.26 -7.77
N SER A 369 -24.34 21.99 -7.73
CA SER A 369 -23.55 20.89 -7.15
C SER A 369 -22.35 20.48 -8.00
N GLY A 370 -22.47 20.56 -9.34
CA GLY A 370 -21.36 20.26 -10.26
C GLY A 370 -20.28 21.33 -10.22
N PHE A 371 -20.68 22.61 -10.15
CA PHE A 371 -19.73 23.71 -10.05
C PHE A 371 -18.98 23.71 -8.72
N ALA A 372 -19.67 23.47 -7.60
CA ALA A 372 -19.04 23.33 -6.30
C ALA A 372 -18.02 22.17 -6.26
N ALA A 373 -18.34 21.05 -6.93
CA ALA A 373 -17.42 19.92 -7.05
C ALA A 373 -16.17 20.27 -7.89
N ALA A 374 -16.34 20.98 -9.00
CA ALA A 374 -15.22 21.45 -9.83
C ALA A 374 -14.32 22.44 -9.05
N ALA A 375 -14.92 23.42 -8.35
CA ALA A 375 -14.19 24.39 -7.54
C ALA A 375 -13.42 23.70 -6.39
N ALA A 376 -14.01 22.70 -5.73
CA ALA A 376 -13.34 21.93 -4.69
C ALA A 376 -12.15 21.12 -5.22
N ALA A 377 -12.24 20.58 -6.43
CA ALA A 377 -11.12 19.89 -7.08
C ALA A 377 -10.01 20.88 -7.45
N LEU A 378 -10.35 22.03 -8.05
CA LEU A 378 -9.41 23.09 -8.42
C LEU A 378 -8.68 23.69 -7.20
N LEU A 379 -9.36 23.79 -6.06
CA LEU A 379 -8.78 24.29 -4.81
C LEU A 379 -7.51 23.55 -4.40
N THR A 380 -7.39 22.25 -4.71
CA THR A 380 -6.21 21.45 -4.31
C THR A 380 -5.25 21.20 -5.46
N LEU A 381 -5.61 21.57 -6.70
CA LEU A 381 -4.79 21.33 -7.88
C LEU A 381 -3.49 22.15 -7.88
N PHE A 382 -3.57 23.45 -7.55
CA PHE A 382 -2.40 24.34 -7.55
C PHE A 382 -1.30 23.88 -6.56
N PRO A 383 -1.59 23.58 -5.28
CA PRO A 383 -0.56 23.11 -4.35
C PRO A 383 0.17 21.86 -4.85
N TYR A 384 -0.55 20.91 -5.46
CA TYR A 384 0.06 19.69 -6.01
C TYR A 384 0.93 19.99 -7.24
N ALA A 385 0.44 20.83 -8.16
CA ALA A 385 1.22 21.24 -9.34
C ALA A 385 2.48 22.02 -8.95
N ALA A 386 2.38 22.96 -8.01
CA ALA A 386 3.52 23.73 -7.51
C ALA A 386 4.57 22.83 -6.85
N ALA A 387 4.13 21.94 -5.95
CA ALA A 387 5.01 20.99 -5.29
C ALA A 387 5.68 20.01 -6.28
N LEU A 388 4.96 19.56 -7.30
CA LEU A 388 5.51 18.72 -8.38
C LEU A 388 6.63 19.43 -9.15
N LEU A 389 6.43 20.70 -9.53
CA LEU A 389 7.45 21.45 -10.28
C LEU A 389 8.67 21.77 -9.39
N LEU A 390 8.46 22.20 -8.15
CA LEU A 390 9.53 22.49 -7.18
C LEU A 390 10.33 21.25 -6.75
N SER A 391 9.78 20.04 -6.91
CA SER A 391 10.52 18.80 -6.69
C SER A 391 11.62 18.55 -7.74
N GLU A 392 11.49 19.19 -8.91
CA GLU A 392 12.32 18.98 -10.10
C GLU A 392 12.46 17.50 -10.50
N SER A 393 11.49 16.66 -10.11
CA SER A 393 11.48 15.22 -10.44
C SER A 393 11.01 14.99 -11.88
N ARG A 394 11.96 14.90 -12.81
CA ARG A 394 11.68 14.60 -14.23
C ARG A 394 10.98 13.26 -14.43
N GLY A 395 11.35 12.25 -13.63
CA GLY A 395 10.67 10.96 -13.61
C GLY A 395 9.19 11.10 -13.24
N ALA A 396 8.85 11.98 -12.29
CA ALA A 396 7.47 12.28 -11.94
C ALA A 396 6.72 13.06 -13.02
N TRP A 397 7.38 13.98 -13.73
CA TRP A 397 6.76 14.68 -14.85
C TRP A 397 6.42 13.72 -16.00
N ALA A 398 7.35 12.83 -16.35
CA ALA A 398 7.15 11.80 -17.37
C ALA A 398 6.07 10.79 -16.96
N ALA A 399 6.09 10.30 -15.71
CA ALA A 399 5.05 9.42 -15.18
C ALA A 399 3.68 10.12 -15.15
N GLY A 400 3.65 11.42 -14.81
CA GLY A 400 2.48 12.28 -14.89
C GLY A 400 1.90 12.35 -16.30
N ALA A 401 2.75 12.60 -17.30
CA ALA A 401 2.33 12.61 -18.70
C ALA A 401 1.77 11.24 -19.14
N ALA A 402 2.43 10.14 -18.76
CA ALA A 402 1.96 8.78 -19.05
C ALA A 402 0.59 8.48 -18.40
N GLY A 403 0.41 8.87 -17.15
CA GLY A 403 -0.87 8.72 -16.44
C GLY A 403 -2.00 9.53 -17.08
N LEU A 404 -1.71 10.77 -17.50
CA LEU A 404 -2.68 11.60 -18.22
C LEU A 404 -3.03 11.02 -19.59
N ALA A 405 -2.02 10.56 -20.34
CA ALA A 405 -2.22 9.92 -21.64
C ALA A 405 -3.11 8.68 -21.52
N ALA A 406 -2.85 7.82 -20.53
CA ALA A 406 -3.69 6.64 -20.26
C ALA A 406 -5.15 7.04 -19.96
N ALA A 407 -5.36 8.06 -19.13
CA ALA A 407 -6.70 8.56 -18.82
C ALA A 407 -7.44 9.09 -20.06
N LEU A 408 -6.74 9.83 -20.93
CA LEU A 408 -7.30 10.37 -22.16
C LEU A 408 -7.55 9.30 -23.22
N CYS A 409 -6.73 8.24 -23.29
CA CYS A 409 -6.99 7.09 -24.14
C CYS A 409 -8.29 6.38 -23.74
N VAL A 410 -8.54 6.25 -22.43
CA VAL A 410 -9.78 5.67 -21.91
C VAL A 410 -10.98 6.59 -22.12
N ARG A 411 -10.82 7.91 -21.97
CA ARG A 411 -11.91 8.88 -22.12
C ARG A 411 -11.47 10.14 -22.87
N PRO A 412 -11.41 10.10 -24.22
CA PRO A 412 -10.92 11.22 -25.04
C PRO A 412 -11.72 12.51 -24.86
N ARG A 413 -13.01 12.39 -24.51
CA ARG A 413 -13.91 13.53 -24.25
C ARG A 413 -13.43 14.44 -23.11
N LEU A 414 -12.53 13.97 -22.24
CA LEU A 414 -11.95 14.78 -21.17
C LEU A 414 -10.86 15.75 -21.64
N ALA A 415 -10.36 15.65 -22.88
CA ALA A 415 -9.22 16.45 -23.35
C ALA A 415 -9.44 17.96 -23.22
N ALA A 416 -10.56 18.48 -23.74
CA ALA A 416 -10.86 19.91 -23.68
C ALA A 416 -11.11 20.43 -22.24
N PRO A 417 -11.91 19.75 -21.39
CA PRO A 417 -12.04 20.12 -19.97
C PRO A 417 -10.74 20.06 -19.19
N VAL A 418 -9.88 19.05 -19.44
CA VAL A 418 -8.55 18.94 -18.82
C VAL A 418 -7.66 20.12 -19.22
N LEU A 419 -7.63 20.46 -20.52
CA LEU A 419 -6.87 21.59 -21.02
C LEU A 419 -7.27 22.88 -20.30
N ALA A 420 -8.58 23.16 -20.26
CA ALA A 420 -9.13 24.38 -19.67
C ALA A 420 -8.98 24.45 -18.14
N ALA A 421 -9.24 23.35 -17.42
CA ALA A 421 -9.16 23.31 -15.96
C ALA A 421 -7.71 23.35 -15.45
N GLY A 422 -6.79 22.72 -16.19
CA GLY A 422 -5.39 22.59 -15.78
C GLY A 422 -4.52 23.82 -16.08
N ALA A 423 -4.82 24.56 -17.16
CA ALA A 423 -3.94 25.63 -17.63
C ALA A 423 -3.62 26.70 -16.56
N PRO A 424 -4.59 27.21 -15.78
CA PRO A 424 -4.30 28.23 -14.76
C PRO A 424 -3.46 27.70 -13.60
N ALA A 425 -3.70 26.46 -13.16
CA ALA A 425 -2.92 25.84 -12.10
C ALA A 425 -1.48 25.55 -12.56
N ALA A 426 -1.30 25.08 -13.79
CA ALA A 426 0.02 24.85 -14.39
C ALA A 426 0.81 26.16 -14.55
N LEU A 427 0.18 27.22 -15.06
CA LEU A 427 0.82 28.52 -15.22
C LEU A 427 1.18 29.14 -13.86
N ALA A 428 0.26 29.14 -12.91
CA ALA A 428 0.51 29.64 -11.56
C ALA A 428 1.65 28.86 -10.86
N ALA A 429 1.66 27.53 -11.00
CA ALA A 429 2.74 26.69 -10.48
C ALA A 429 4.09 27.00 -11.14
N ALA A 430 4.13 27.23 -12.46
CA ALA A 430 5.34 27.60 -13.19
C ALA A 430 5.87 28.98 -12.77
N LEU A 431 5.00 29.96 -12.53
CA LEU A 431 5.38 31.27 -12.03
C LEU A 431 5.94 31.19 -10.61
N LEU A 432 5.31 30.40 -9.72
CA LEU A 432 5.86 30.15 -8.39
C LEU A 432 7.21 29.44 -8.47
N TRP A 433 7.34 28.42 -9.32
CA TRP A 433 8.60 27.71 -9.55
C TRP A 433 9.70 28.68 -9.98
N ARG A 434 9.43 29.58 -10.94
CA ARG A 434 10.39 30.59 -11.40
C ARG A 434 10.81 31.54 -10.28
N ALA A 435 9.85 32.04 -9.50
CA ALA A 435 10.14 32.92 -8.36
C ALA A 435 10.98 32.22 -7.29
N CYS A 436 10.58 31.01 -6.88
CA CYS A 436 11.34 30.21 -5.91
C CYS A 436 12.73 29.82 -6.43
N THR A 437 12.88 29.57 -7.74
CA THR A 437 14.18 29.28 -8.37
C THR A 437 15.11 30.49 -8.26
N ALA A 438 14.61 31.70 -8.53
CA ALA A 438 15.37 32.93 -8.34
C ALA A 438 15.82 33.13 -6.88
N TRP A 439 15.05 32.61 -5.91
CA TRP A 439 15.38 32.62 -4.49
C TRP A 439 16.08 31.33 -3.99
N GLN A 440 16.49 30.41 -4.87
CA GLN A 440 17.08 29.12 -4.49
C GLN A 440 16.28 28.35 -3.42
N LEU A 441 14.94 28.37 -3.55
CA LEU A 441 13.96 27.83 -2.59
C LEU A 441 14.11 28.38 -1.15
N ALA A 442 14.58 29.63 -1.02
CA ALA A 442 14.61 30.39 0.23
C ALA A 442 13.95 31.77 0.06
N PRO A 443 12.67 31.85 -0.37
CA PRO A 443 11.97 33.12 -0.41
C PRO A 443 11.87 33.73 1.00
N PRO A 444 11.83 35.06 1.13
CA PRO A 444 11.47 35.68 2.40
C PRO A 444 10.04 35.23 2.78
N PRO A 445 9.79 34.80 4.03
CA PRO A 445 8.59 34.05 4.41
C PRO A 445 7.27 34.85 4.28
N GLY A 446 7.32 36.18 4.38
CA GLY A 446 6.15 37.03 4.11
C GLY A 446 5.81 37.11 2.61
N PRO A 447 6.71 37.65 1.77
CA PRO A 447 6.47 37.74 0.33
C PRO A 447 6.24 36.38 -0.35
N GLY A 448 6.93 35.32 0.10
CA GLY A 448 6.73 33.96 -0.40
C GLY A 448 5.31 33.45 -0.15
N LEU A 449 4.78 33.64 1.07
CA LEU A 449 3.40 33.29 1.42
C LEU A 449 2.37 34.09 0.61
N VAL A 450 2.56 35.40 0.48
CA VAL A 450 1.64 36.28 -0.26
C VAL A 450 1.61 35.88 -1.74
N LEU A 451 2.77 35.65 -2.35
CA LEU A 451 2.88 35.19 -3.73
C LEU A 451 2.15 33.86 -3.92
N MET A 452 2.41 32.88 -3.04
CA MET A 452 1.77 31.57 -3.10
C MET A 452 0.23 31.70 -2.96
N ALA A 453 -0.25 32.47 -1.99
CA ALA A 453 -1.69 32.67 -1.77
C ALA A 453 -2.37 33.36 -2.95
N GLY A 454 -1.75 34.40 -3.51
CA GLY A 454 -2.26 35.12 -4.69
C GLY A 454 -2.33 34.24 -5.93
N LEU A 455 -1.26 33.50 -6.23
CA LEU A 455 -1.22 32.55 -7.34
C LEU A 455 -2.24 31.41 -7.16
N TRP A 456 -2.42 30.94 -5.92
CA TRP A 456 -3.41 29.92 -5.59
C TRP A 456 -4.84 30.41 -5.85
N ALA A 457 -5.22 31.57 -5.30
CA ALA A 457 -6.54 32.16 -5.51
C ALA A 457 -6.80 32.44 -7.00
N GLY A 458 -5.81 33.00 -7.69
CA GLY A 458 -5.85 33.25 -9.14
C GLY A 458 -6.09 31.98 -9.94
N ALA A 459 -5.37 30.90 -9.65
CA ALA A 459 -5.53 29.61 -10.33
C ALA A 459 -6.94 29.03 -10.18
N VAL A 460 -7.53 29.12 -8.99
CA VAL A 460 -8.90 28.63 -8.73
C VAL A 460 -9.93 29.47 -9.49
N CYS A 461 -9.84 30.79 -9.40
CA CYS A 461 -10.76 31.71 -10.07
C CYS A 461 -10.69 31.58 -11.60
N ALA A 462 -9.48 31.59 -12.16
CA ALA A 462 -9.26 31.46 -13.60
C ALA A 462 -9.64 30.05 -14.10
N GLY A 463 -9.36 28.99 -13.34
CA GLY A 463 -9.77 27.61 -13.68
C GLY A 463 -11.29 27.46 -13.73
N CYS A 464 -11.99 28.02 -12.74
CA CYS A 464 -13.45 28.07 -12.73
C CYS A 464 -14.02 28.88 -13.90
N GLY A 465 -13.35 29.97 -14.30
CA GLY A 465 -13.76 30.83 -15.40
C GLY A 465 -13.55 30.18 -16.78
N LEU A 466 -12.35 29.66 -17.04
CA LEU A 466 -12.02 28.96 -18.29
C LEU A 466 -12.80 27.67 -18.44
N GLY A 467 -12.96 26.88 -17.37
CA GLY A 467 -13.76 25.65 -17.38
C GLY A 467 -15.21 25.89 -17.79
N ARG A 468 -15.82 27.01 -17.34
CA ARG A 468 -17.17 27.42 -17.77
C ARG A 468 -17.22 27.82 -19.24
N ARG A 469 -16.22 28.54 -19.75
CA ARG A 469 -16.19 29.02 -21.14
C ARG A 469 -15.73 27.98 -22.16
N ALA A 470 -15.01 26.93 -21.73
CA ALA A 470 -14.58 25.83 -22.58
C ALA A 470 -15.66 24.77 -22.83
N ALA A 471 -16.84 24.92 -22.22
CA ALA A 471 -18.00 24.07 -22.40
C ALA A 471 -18.45 24.00 -23.88
N PRO A 472 -18.92 22.84 -24.41
CA PRO A 472 -19.33 22.71 -25.80
C PRO A 472 -20.40 23.69 -26.26
N ALA A 473 -21.30 24.08 -25.36
CA ALA A 473 -22.39 25.02 -25.64
C ALA A 473 -22.04 26.50 -25.34
N ALA A 474 -20.82 26.81 -24.87
CA ALA A 474 -20.45 28.18 -24.49
C ALA A 474 -20.01 29.02 -25.70
N ARG A 475 -20.53 30.25 -25.78
CA ARG A 475 -20.00 31.28 -26.69
C ARG A 475 -18.54 31.58 -26.30
N GLY A 476 -17.65 31.59 -27.28
CA GLY A 476 -16.21 31.84 -27.06
C GLY A 476 -15.38 30.62 -26.65
N ARG A 477 -15.90 29.39 -26.80
CA ARG A 477 -15.16 28.14 -26.55
C ARG A 477 -13.80 28.09 -27.24
N GLY A 478 -13.73 28.47 -28.52
CA GLY A 478 -12.47 28.50 -29.27
C GLY A 478 -11.43 29.40 -28.63
N ALA A 479 -11.82 30.63 -28.25
CA ALA A 479 -10.95 31.56 -27.54
C ALA A 479 -10.52 31.05 -26.15
N ALA A 480 -11.43 30.41 -25.40
CA ALA A 480 -11.11 29.83 -24.10
C ALA A 480 -10.11 28.66 -24.21
N LEU A 481 -10.26 27.79 -25.22
CA LEU A 481 -9.32 26.70 -25.48
C LEU A 481 -7.98 27.21 -26.01
N ALA A 482 -7.97 28.23 -26.86
CA ALA A 482 -6.75 28.90 -27.32
C ALA A 482 -6.00 29.55 -26.14
N ALA A 483 -6.70 30.27 -25.26
CA ALA A 483 -6.12 30.84 -24.05
C ALA A 483 -5.58 29.76 -23.10
N ALA A 484 -6.27 28.64 -22.96
CA ALA A 484 -5.79 27.51 -22.17
C ALA A 484 -4.54 26.86 -22.79
N ALA A 485 -4.51 26.68 -24.10
CA ALA A 485 -3.35 26.16 -24.83
C ALA A 485 -2.14 27.10 -24.69
N LEU A 486 -2.34 28.41 -24.84
CA LEU A 486 -1.30 29.42 -24.58
C LEU A 486 -0.83 29.40 -23.13
N GLY A 487 -1.74 29.20 -22.16
CA GLY A 487 -1.38 29.05 -20.75
C GLY A 487 -0.49 27.84 -20.47
N TRP A 488 -0.80 26.68 -21.06
CA TRP A 488 0.07 25.50 -21.00
C TRP A 488 1.40 25.72 -21.71
N ALA A 489 1.40 26.35 -22.89
CA ALA A 489 2.62 26.66 -23.63
C ALA A 489 3.52 27.62 -22.85
N ALA A 490 2.95 28.64 -22.22
CA ALA A 490 3.68 29.57 -21.35
C ALA A 490 4.24 28.86 -20.11
N ALA A 491 3.45 28.00 -19.45
CA ALA A 491 3.93 27.19 -18.32
C ALA A 491 5.10 26.26 -18.73
N ALA A 492 4.95 25.57 -19.87
CA ALA A 492 5.99 24.73 -20.44
C ALA A 492 7.24 25.52 -20.81
N GLY A 493 7.10 26.71 -21.42
CA GLY A 493 8.23 27.57 -21.74
C GLY A 493 8.99 28.03 -20.50
N VAL A 494 8.27 28.41 -19.44
CA VAL A 494 8.88 28.84 -18.17
C VAL A 494 9.68 27.71 -17.51
N VAL A 495 9.23 26.46 -17.58
CA VAL A 495 9.86 25.32 -16.89
C VAL A 495 10.86 24.58 -17.78
N LEU A 496 10.46 24.23 -19.01
CA LEU A 496 11.23 23.36 -19.89
C LEU A 496 12.39 24.07 -20.57
N LEU A 497 12.30 25.36 -20.91
CA LEU A 497 13.44 26.06 -21.54
C LEU A 497 14.66 26.10 -20.61
N PRO A 498 14.54 26.51 -19.32
CA PRO A 498 15.66 26.41 -18.39
C PRO A 498 16.08 24.97 -18.10
N ALA A 499 15.14 24.02 -18.08
CA ALA A 499 15.45 22.61 -17.83
C ALA A 499 16.15 21.92 -19.02
N ALA A 500 15.88 22.34 -20.25
CA ALA A 500 16.43 21.82 -21.51
C ALA A 500 17.78 22.43 -21.88
N ALA A 501 18.05 23.67 -21.47
CA ALA A 501 19.38 24.32 -21.56
C ALA A 501 20.49 23.53 -20.82
N ARG A 502 20.10 22.52 -20.04
CA ARG A 502 20.93 21.54 -19.33
C ARG A 502 21.46 20.38 -20.20
N GLY A 503 21.20 20.40 -21.50
CA GLY A 503 21.69 19.43 -22.50
C GLY A 503 20.72 18.29 -22.82
N LEU A 504 20.61 17.96 -24.11
CA LEU A 504 19.91 16.78 -24.67
C LEU A 504 20.73 15.48 -24.56
N GLY A 505 21.93 15.52 -23.95
CA GLY A 505 22.77 14.36 -23.73
C GLY A 505 22.23 13.43 -22.64
N PRO A 506 22.64 12.14 -22.61
CA PRO A 506 22.29 11.24 -21.53
C PRO A 506 22.76 11.84 -20.21
N SER A 507 21.81 12.18 -19.32
CA SER A 507 22.18 12.78 -18.03
C SER A 507 23.15 11.84 -17.31
N SER A 508 24.15 12.39 -16.63
CA SER A 508 25.07 11.62 -15.80
C SER A 508 24.31 10.66 -14.88
N THR A 509 23.13 11.06 -14.41
CA THR A 509 22.24 10.25 -13.57
C THR A 509 21.56 9.11 -14.32
N ALA A 510 21.11 9.30 -15.56
CA ALA A 510 20.49 8.25 -16.37
C ALA A 510 21.52 7.20 -16.80
N ALA A 511 22.72 7.63 -17.20
CA ALA A 511 23.83 6.72 -17.48
C ALA A 511 24.24 5.92 -16.23
N ALA A 512 24.26 6.54 -15.04
CA ALA A 512 24.49 5.85 -13.77
C ALA A 512 23.45 4.74 -13.53
N ARG A 513 22.17 5.07 -13.73
CA ARG A 513 21.07 4.12 -13.56
C ARG A 513 21.12 2.99 -14.57
N GLY A 514 21.55 3.25 -15.80
CA GLY A 514 21.78 2.21 -16.80
C GLY A 514 22.83 1.19 -16.36
N LEU A 515 23.94 1.65 -15.79
CA LEU A 515 24.98 0.77 -15.22
C LEU A 515 24.45 -0.03 -14.03
N ILE A 516 23.79 0.63 -13.08
CA ILE A 516 23.15 -0.02 -11.92
C ILE A 516 22.14 -1.09 -12.37
N ALA A 517 21.27 -0.75 -13.33
CA ALA A 517 20.27 -1.67 -13.85
C ALA A 517 20.92 -2.86 -14.55
N ARG A 518 22.00 -2.66 -15.31
CA ARG A 518 22.75 -3.74 -15.96
C ARG A 518 23.32 -4.72 -14.93
N ASP A 519 23.94 -4.21 -13.88
CA ASP A 519 24.54 -5.05 -12.85
C ASP A 519 23.47 -5.75 -12.00
N ALA A 520 22.33 -5.08 -11.74
CA ALA A 520 21.15 -5.71 -11.12
C ALA A 520 20.56 -6.83 -11.99
N TRP A 521 20.47 -6.65 -13.31
CA TRP A 521 20.02 -7.70 -14.23
C TRP A 521 20.94 -8.91 -14.24
N ARG A 522 22.26 -8.70 -14.22
CA ARG A 522 23.25 -9.78 -14.12
C ARG A 522 23.07 -10.56 -12.81
N LEU A 523 22.91 -9.86 -11.70
CA LEU A 523 22.65 -10.47 -10.40
C LEU A 523 21.31 -11.24 -10.37
N ALA A 524 20.26 -10.71 -11.00
CA ALA A 524 18.97 -11.39 -11.11
C ALA A 524 19.08 -12.74 -11.86
N ALA A 525 19.97 -12.83 -12.86
CA ALA A 525 20.19 -14.05 -13.62
C ALA A 525 20.77 -15.20 -12.78
N GLU A 526 21.36 -14.92 -11.62
CA GLU A 526 21.89 -15.95 -10.72
C GLU A 526 20.80 -16.64 -9.87
N ALA A 527 19.61 -16.04 -9.75
CA ALA A 527 18.46 -16.60 -9.04
C ALA A 527 17.12 -16.21 -9.70
N PRO A 528 16.90 -16.60 -10.97
CA PRO A 528 15.89 -15.97 -11.83
C PRO A 528 14.44 -16.24 -11.40
N TRP A 529 14.17 -17.36 -10.74
CA TRP A 529 12.80 -17.78 -10.41
C TRP A 529 12.32 -17.29 -9.04
N LEU A 530 13.17 -17.40 -8.02
CA LEU A 530 12.80 -17.18 -6.62
C LEU A 530 13.55 -16.02 -5.96
N GLY A 531 14.53 -15.43 -6.64
CA GLY A 531 15.34 -14.34 -6.09
C GLY A 531 16.19 -14.75 -4.89
N ARG A 532 16.68 -13.74 -4.15
CA ARG A 532 17.63 -13.90 -3.02
C ARG A 532 17.16 -13.29 -1.69
N GLY A 533 15.87 -12.93 -1.57
CA GLY A 533 15.29 -12.38 -0.34
C GLY A 533 15.13 -10.86 -0.36
N GLY A 534 14.96 -10.22 0.80
CA GLY A 534 14.75 -8.77 0.89
C GLY A 534 16.05 -7.96 0.96
N GLU A 535 16.01 -6.72 0.47
CA GLU A 535 17.12 -5.75 0.45
C GLU A 535 18.42 -6.29 -0.21
N VAL A 536 18.30 -7.20 -1.18
CA VAL A 536 19.43 -7.89 -1.82
C VAL A 536 20.47 -6.90 -2.34
N TRP A 537 20.04 -5.92 -3.15
CA TRP A 537 20.96 -4.94 -3.74
C TRP A 537 21.72 -4.17 -2.68
N ARG A 538 21.05 -3.73 -1.61
CA ARG A 538 21.67 -2.97 -0.52
C ARG A 538 22.82 -3.76 0.14
N GLY A 539 22.66 -5.08 0.26
CA GLY A 539 23.67 -5.97 0.84
C GLY A 539 24.87 -6.22 -0.08
N VAL A 540 24.64 -6.34 -1.39
CA VAL A 540 25.65 -6.92 -2.30
C VAL A 540 26.15 -5.98 -3.38
N TYR A 541 25.55 -4.78 -3.55
CA TYR A 541 25.86 -3.92 -4.69
C TYR A 541 27.37 -3.69 -4.81
N ARG A 542 28.08 -3.47 -3.69
CA ARG A 542 29.54 -3.20 -3.65
C ARG A 542 30.39 -4.36 -4.17
N ALA A 543 29.90 -5.59 -4.06
CA ALA A 543 30.58 -6.77 -4.59
C ALA A 543 30.36 -6.91 -6.10
N VAL A 544 29.14 -6.60 -6.58
CA VAL A 544 28.73 -6.86 -7.97
C VAL A 544 28.97 -5.71 -8.95
N GLN A 545 29.40 -4.53 -8.46
CA GLN A 545 29.57 -3.37 -9.34
C GLN A 545 30.57 -3.65 -10.46
N SER A 546 30.19 -3.31 -11.68
CA SER A 546 31.06 -3.31 -12.86
C SER A 546 31.90 -2.04 -12.99
N SER A 547 31.51 -0.97 -12.28
CA SER A 547 32.20 0.31 -12.24
C SER A 547 32.14 0.89 -10.82
N PRO A 548 33.10 1.71 -10.38
CA PRO A 548 33.10 2.33 -9.05
C PRO A 548 32.04 3.43 -8.87
N TYR A 549 30.76 3.09 -9.09
CA TYR A 549 29.63 3.98 -8.85
C TYR A 549 29.20 3.97 -7.38
N VAL A 550 28.41 4.97 -6.98
CA VAL A 550 27.71 5.00 -5.68
C VAL A 550 26.23 4.72 -5.89
N GLY A 551 25.62 3.89 -5.04
CA GLY A 551 24.19 3.59 -5.15
C GLY A 551 23.76 2.32 -4.42
N SER A 552 23.36 2.46 -3.16
CA SER A 552 22.81 1.33 -2.37
C SER A 552 21.34 1.02 -2.69
N GLN A 553 20.77 1.66 -3.70
CA GLN A 553 19.42 1.46 -4.21
C GLN A 553 19.47 1.23 -5.71
N VAL A 554 18.63 0.31 -6.22
CA VAL A 554 18.53 0.03 -7.66
C VAL A 554 17.76 1.15 -8.39
N HIS A 555 16.98 1.94 -7.65
CA HIS A 555 16.07 2.96 -8.19
C HIS A 555 15.01 2.40 -9.17
N SER A 556 14.69 1.11 -9.06
CA SER A 556 13.61 0.46 -9.81
C SER A 556 12.95 -0.59 -8.93
N GLY A 557 11.68 -0.39 -8.57
CA GLY A 557 10.90 -1.37 -7.80
C GLY A 557 10.66 -2.67 -8.56
N VAL A 558 10.70 -2.65 -9.91
CA VAL A 558 10.63 -3.86 -10.73
C VAL A 558 11.88 -4.71 -10.57
N LEU A 559 13.06 -4.07 -10.65
CA LEU A 559 14.33 -4.78 -10.45
C LEU A 559 14.51 -5.20 -9.00
N ASP A 560 14.09 -4.39 -8.03
CA ASP A 560 14.13 -4.77 -6.61
C ASP A 560 13.26 -6.00 -6.32
N LEU A 561 12.04 -6.04 -6.86
CA LEU A 561 11.16 -7.22 -6.79
C LEU A 561 11.77 -8.45 -7.49
N LEU A 562 12.38 -8.25 -8.66
CA LEU A 562 13.03 -9.33 -9.42
C LEU A 562 14.22 -9.91 -8.64
N LEU A 563 15.08 -9.06 -8.09
CA LEU A 563 16.21 -9.49 -7.26
C LEU A 563 15.73 -10.24 -6.02
N GLY A 564 14.65 -9.77 -5.40
CA GLY A 564 14.22 -10.32 -4.12
C GLY A 564 13.37 -11.58 -4.21
N THR A 565 12.49 -11.65 -5.20
CA THR A 565 11.47 -12.71 -5.34
C THR A 565 11.52 -13.46 -6.67
N GLY A 566 12.41 -13.06 -7.58
CA GLY A 566 12.52 -13.62 -8.92
C GLY A 566 11.30 -13.35 -9.80
N ALA A 567 11.25 -14.04 -10.93
CA ALA A 567 10.16 -13.97 -11.88
C ALA A 567 8.82 -14.37 -11.26
N ALA A 568 8.82 -15.26 -10.25
CA ALA A 568 7.60 -15.69 -9.57
C ALA A 568 6.92 -14.53 -8.84
N GLY A 569 7.64 -13.80 -7.98
CA GLY A 569 7.05 -12.66 -7.30
C GLY A 569 6.78 -11.49 -8.24
N LEU A 570 7.61 -11.28 -9.28
CA LEU A 570 7.32 -10.27 -10.30
C LEU A 570 6.01 -10.57 -11.05
N ALA A 571 5.74 -11.83 -11.40
CA ALA A 571 4.48 -12.23 -12.03
C ALA A 571 3.28 -11.99 -11.09
N VAL A 572 3.41 -12.30 -9.80
CA VAL A 572 2.38 -12.00 -8.78
C VAL A 572 2.12 -10.50 -8.68
N ALA A 573 3.17 -9.68 -8.64
CA ALA A 573 3.03 -8.23 -8.61
C ALA A 573 2.36 -7.69 -9.89
N GLY A 574 2.76 -8.19 -11.06
CA GLY A 574 2.14 -7.85 -12.35
C GLY A 574 0.66 -8.22 -12.41
N ALA A 575 0.29 -9.41 -11.91
CA ALA A 575 -1.10 -9.84 -11.82
C ALA A 575 -1.92 -8.95 -10.88
N GLY A 576 -1.37 -8.57 -9.72
CA GLY A 576 -1.98 -7.62 -8.78
C GLY A 576 -2.18 -6.24 -9.39
N PHE A 577 -1.20 -5.74 -10.13
CA PHE A 577 -1.29 -4.46 -10.85
C PHE A 577 -2.33 -4.52 -11.97
N ALA A 578 -2.35 -5.58 -12.77
CA ALA A 578 -3.36 -5.76 -13.82
C ALA A 578 -4.79 -5.80 -13.24
N ALA A 579 -4.99 -6.46 -12.10
CA ALA A 579 -6.26 -6.46 -11.38
C ALA A 579 -6.63 -5.06 -10.88
N ALA A 580 -5.68 -4.30 -10.32
CA ALA A 580 -5.88 -2.92 -9.89
C ALA A 580 -6.27 -2.02 -11.07
N ALA A 581 -5.52 -2.08 -12.17
CA ALA A 581 -5.79 -1.33 -13.39
C ALA A 581 -7.16 -1.70 -13.98
N GLY A 582 -7.51 -3.00 -13.98
CA GLY A 582 -8.82 -3.47 -14.41
C GLY A 582 -9.99 -2.90 -13.61
N LEU A 583 -9.83 -2.71 -12.29
CA LEU A 583 -10.83 -2.05 -11.44
C LEU A 583 -10.87 -0.53 -11.67
N ALA A 584 -9.72 0.09 -11.96
CA ALA A 584 -9.64 1.53 -12.19
C ALA A 584 -10.01 1.95 -13.62
N ALA A 585 -10.05 1.00 -14.58
CA ALA A 585 -10.22 1.26 -16.01
C ALA A 585 -11.51 2.01 -16.35
N ALA A 586 -12.60 1.81 -15.60
CA ALA A 586 -13.86 2.52 -15.81
C ALA A 586 -13.82 3.99 -15.31
N THR A 587 -12.81 4.36 -14.52
CA THR A 587 -12.66 5.66 -13.87
C THR A 587 -11.27 6.26 -14.16
N PRO A 588 -11.10 7.00 -15.27
CA PRO A 588 -9.85 7.66 -15.65
C PRO A 588 -9.19 8.43 -14.51
N ARG A 589 -10.00 9.09 -13.65
CA ARG A 589 -9.52 9.81 -12.47
C ARG A 589 -8.70 8.97 -11.48
N TRP A 590 -9.00 7.68 -11.33
CA TRP A 590 -8.30 6.76 -10.42
C TRP A 590 -7.29 5.89 -11.15
N LEU A 591 -7.44 5.72 -12.47
CA LEU A 591 -6.43 5.06 -13.30
C LEU A 591 -5.14 5.89 -13.39
N ALA A 592 -5.24 7.20 -13.61
CA ALA A 592 -4.05 8.04 -13.78
C ALA A 592 -3.10 8.00 -12.58
N PRO A 593 -3.54 8.16 -11.32
CA PRO A 593 -2.67 8.05 -10.15
C PRO A 593 -2.01 6.68 -10.02
N LEU A 594 -2.73 5.60 -10.32
CA LEU A 594 -2.19 4.25 -10.30
C LEU A 594 -1.04 4.08 -11.31
N ILE A 595 -1.23 4.59 -12.54
CA ILE A 595 -0.21 4.58 -13.59
C ILE A 595 1.01 5.43 -13.20
N VAL A 596 0.80 6.63 -12.64
CA VAL A 596 1.91 7.49 -12.19
C VAL A 596 2.80 6.77 -11.17
N LEU A 597 2.18 6.19 -10.13
CA LEU A 597 2.92 5.52 -9.06
C LEU A 597 3.68 4.29 -9.58
N ALA A 598 3.07 3.49 -10.47
CA ALA A 598 3.72 2.32 -11.05
C ALA A 598 4.84 2.70 -12.04
N ALA A 599 4.59 3.64 -12.95
CA ALA A 599 5.57 4.07 -13.94
C ALA A 599 6.80 4.72 -13.28
N HIS A 600 6.59 5.55 -12.25
CA HIS A 600 7.71 6.14 -11.51
C HIS A 600 8.48 5.08 -10.72
N ALA A 601 7.78 4.14 -10.05
CA ALA A 601 8.44 3.04 -9.35
C ALA A 601 9.24 2.13 -10.31
N ALA A 602 8.87 2.03 -11.58
CA ALA A 602 9.66 1.26 -12.54
C ALA A 602 11.03 1.90 -12.87
N VAL A 603 11.14 3.23 -12.80
CA VAL A 603 12.25 3.98 -13.42
C VAL A 603 13.14 4.73 -12.43
N ASP A 604 12.59 5.21 -11.31
CA ASP A 604 13.27 6.20 -10.47
C ASP A 604 13.02 6.00 -8.95
N PHE A 605 12.39 4.89 -8.57
CA PHE A 605 12.09 4.63 -7.17
C PHE A 605 11.94 3.14 -6.87
N ASP A 606 12.60 2.64 -5.83
CA ASP A 606 12.61 1.22 -5.48
C ASP A 606 11.38 0.74 -4.68
N GLY A 607 10.41 1.61 -4.38
CA GLY A 607 9.23 1.22 -3.61
C GLY A 607 9.45 1.19 -2.09
N SER A 608 10.63 1.57 -1.59
CA SER A 608 11.03 1.43 -0.18
C SER A 608 10.11 2.14 0.82
N PHE A 609 9.64 3.37 0.51
CA PHE A 609 8.62 4.06 1.30
C PHE A 609 7.30 3.27 1.31
N LEU A 610 6.94 2.68 2.46
CA LEU A 610 5.68 1.96 2.65
C LEU A 610 4.45 2.77 2.20
N LEU A 611 4.48 4.10 2.34
CA LEU A 611 3.38 4.96 1.91
C LEU A 611 3.00 4.73 0.44
N VAL A 612 3.97 4.47 -0.44
CA VAL A 612 3.72 4.29 -1.88
C VAL A 612 2.87 3.05 -2.17
N PRO A 613 3.24 1.81 -1.77
CA PRO A 613 2.38 0.66 -1.99
C PRO A 613 1.02 0.79 -1.30
N LEU A 614 0.91 1.44 -0.13
CA LEU A 614 -0.40 1.73 0.48
C LEU A 614 -1.26 2.65 -0.41
N LEU A 615 -0.68 3.71 -0.96
CA LEU A 615 -1.37 4.62 -1.87
C LEU A 615 -1.70 3.96 -3.22
N THR A 616 -0.98 2.93 -3.68
CA THR A 616 -1.37 2.19 -4.89
C THR A 616 -2.63 1.34 -4.71
N VAL A 617 -2.95 0.93 -3.48
CA VAL A 617 -4.14 0.12 -3.18
C VAL A 617 -5.42 0.97 -3.14
N LEU A 618 -5.33 2.25 -2.78
CA LEU A 618 -6.50 3.12 -2.60
C LEU A 618 -7.28 3.41 -3.91
N PRO A 619 -6.65 3.85 -5.02
CA PRO A 619 -7.33 4.17 -6.27
C PRO A 619 -8.23 3.06 -6.83
N PRO A 620 -7.78 1.79 -6.98
CA PRO A 620 -8.64 0.75 -7.54
C PRO A 620 -9.83 0.40 -6.62
N VAL A 621 -9.67 0.52 -5.30
CA VAL A 621 -10.78 0.30 -4.37
C VAL A 621 -11.77 1.46 -4.40
N LEU A 622 -11.27 2.69 -4.46
CA LEU A 622 -12.13 3.87 -4.61
C LEU A 622 -12.91 3.79 -5.92
N ALA A 623 -12.26 3.51 -7.06
CA ALA A 623 -12.89 3.29 -8.36
C ALA A 623 -14.06 2.29 -8.30
N ALA A 624 -13.81 1.08 -7.80
CA ALA A 624 -14.83 0.04 -7.67
C ALA A 624 -16.02 0.48 -6.78
N ALA A 625 -15.75 1.31 -5.77
CA ALA A 625 -16.76 1.84 -4.87
C ALA A 625 -17.66 2.92 -5.52
N GLU A 626 -17.23 3.58 -6.59
CA GLU A 626 -18.02 4.59 -7.29
C GLU A 626 -18.92 3.97 -8.34
N GLU A 627 -18.41 2.95 -9.04
CA GLU A 627 -19.16 2.17 -10.02
C GLU A 627 -20.37 1.49 -9.36
N SER A 628 -20.16 0.86 -8.20
CA SER A 628 -21.25 0.25 -7.40
C SER A 628 -22.35 1.28 -7.02
N ARG A 629 -22.00 2.57 -6.96
CA ARG A 629 -22.94 3.65 -6.62
C ARG A 629 -23.79 4.11 -7.81
N ALA A 630 -23.27 3.96 -9.02
CA ALA A 630 -23.99 4.27 -10.25
C ALA A 630 -25.07 3.21 -10.53
N GLU A 631 -24.78 1.95 -10.21
CA GLU A 631 -25.72 0.83 -10.29
C GLU A 631 -26.85 0.96 -9.24
N ASP A 632 -26.50 1.23 -7.97
CA ASP A 632 -27.48 1.46 -6.88
C ASP A 632 -28.43 2.66 -7.14
N ALA A 633 -28.03 3.62 -7.98
CA ALA A 633 -28.81 4.81 -8.29
C ALA A 633 -29.75 4.63 -9.51
N SER A 634 -29.56 3.57 -10.30
CA SER A 634 -30.30 3.29 -11.53
C SER A 634 -31.20 2.04 -11.44
N PHE A 635 -31.15 1.29 -10.34
CA PHE A 635 -31.95 0.08 -10.14
C PHE A 635 -32.74 0.12 -8.83
N VAL A 636 -34.07 0.33 -8.92
CA VAL A 636 -35.01 0.03 -7.83
C VAL A 636 -35.73 -1.27 -8.19
N LEU A 637 -35.19 -2.42 -7.76
CA LEU A 637 -35.97 -3.64 -7.52
C LEU A 637 -35.28 -4.51 -6.45
N PRO A 638 -36.04 -5.35 -5.73
CA PRO A 638 -35.76 -5.76 -4.37
C PRO A 638 -34.77 -6.93 -4.28
N GLY A 639 -33.81 -6.80 -3.36
CA GLY A 639 -33.27 -7.92 -2.58
C GLY A 639 -32.61 -9.08 -3.32
N VAL A 640 -31.43 -8.87 -3.91
CA VAL A 640 -30.50 -9.98 -4.26
C VAL A 640 -29.07 -9.40 -4.17
N LEU A 641 -28.21 -9.69 -3.19
CA LEU A 641 -27.42 -10.92 -2.97
C LEU A 641 -26.63 -10.79 -1.64
N PRO A 642 -26.22 -11.90 -1.00
CA PRO A 642 -24.80 -12.05 -0.68
C PRO A 642 -24.25 -13.41 -1.12
N THR A 643 -23.43 -13.44 -2.16
CA THR A 643 -22.79 -14.68 -2.68
C THR A 643 -21.32 -14.38 -3.04
N MET A 644 -20.42 -14.54 -2.07
CA MET A 644 -18.95 -14.60 -2.25
C MET A 644 -18.37 -15.82 -1.52
N LEU A 645 -19.19 -16.83 -1.33
CA LEU A 645 -18.87 -18.22 -1.04
C LEU A 645 -19.86 -19.04 -1.90
N PRO A 646 -19.60 -20.32 -2.21
CA PRO A 646 -20.59 -21.16 -2.86
C PRO A 646 -21.81 -21.27 -1.94
N SER A 647 -22.79 -20.42 -2.18
CA SER A 647 -24.13 -20.51 -1.66
C SER A 647 -25.02 -20.49 -2.89
N GLY A 648 -25.17 -21.66 -3.50
CA GLY A 648 -26.40 -21.91 -4.24
C GLY A 648 -27.57 -21.78 -3.24
N PRO A 649 -28.67 -21.10 -3.59
CA PRO A 649 -29.93 -21.43 -2.95
C PRO A 649 -30.29 -22.81 -3.47
N ALA A 650 -29.85 -23.85 -2.74
CA ALA A 650 -30.60 -25.08 -2.77
C ALA A 650 -32.02 -24.68 -2.38
N GLU A 651 -32.93 -24.84 -3.34
CA GLU A 651 -34.32 -25.11 -3.06
C GLU A 651 -34.35 -26.01 -1.82
N TYR A 652 -35.08 -25.56 -0.80
CA TYR A 652 -35.23 -26.28 0.45
C TYR A 652 -36.06 -27.53 0.15
N SER A 653 -35.43 -28.53 -0.46
CA SER A 653 -35.86 -29.92 -0.39
C SER A 653 -35.54 -30.37 1.03
N PRO A 654 -36.55 -30.61 1.89
CA PRO A 654 -36.35 -31.14 3.22
C PRO A 654 -35.94 -32.60 3.06
N GLY A 655 -34.65 -32.84 2.83
CA GLY A 655 -34.13 -34.19 2.60
C GLY A 655 -32.61 -34.32 2.45
N HIS A 656 -31.88 -33.28 2.05
CA HIS A 656 -30.45 -33.41 1.75
C HIS A 656 -29.54 -32.67 2.76
N ASN A 657 -29.30 -33.36 3.88
CA ASN A 657 -28.12 -33.41 4.74
C ASN A 657 -27.21 -32.14 4.86
N PRO A 658 -27.29 -31.37 5.96
CA PRO A 658 -26.46 -30.17 6.22
C PRO A 658 -25.03 -30.49 6.70
N LYS A 659 -24.41 -31.57 6.19
CA LYS A 659 -23.13 -32.10 6.70
C LYS A 659 -22.00 -31.95 5.69
N ARG A 660 -21.46 -30.73 5.54
CA ARG A 660 -20.02 -30.59 5.25
C ARG A 660 -19.35 -29.82 6.39
N PRO A 661 -19.31 -30.39 7.61
CA PRO A 661 -18.61 -29.80 8.76
C PRO A 661 -17.16 -29.44 8.40
N TRP A 662 -16.54 -30.21 7.48
CA TRP A 662 -15.19 -29.98 7.00
C TRP A 662 -14.99 -28.61 6.32
N VAL A 663 -15.97 -28.03 5.62
CA VAL A 663 -15.82 -26.68 5.01
C VAL A 663 -15.81 -25.60 6.09
N ARG A 664 -16.62 -25.75 7.14
CA ARG A 664 -16.65 -24.82 8.28
C ARG A 664 -15.41 -25.00 9.14
N GLN A 665 -15.00 -26.23 9.40
CA GLN A 665 -13.76 -26.56 10.11
C GLN A 665 -12.53 -26.07 9.35
N ALA A 666 -12.47 -26.23 8.03
CA ALA A 666 -11.41 -25.66 7.19
C ALA A 666 -11.40 -24.13 7.24
N GLY A 667 -12.57 -23.49 7.25
CA GLY A 667 -12.68 -22.04 7.43
C GLY A 667 -12.18 -21.55 8.79
N TYR A 668 -12.48 -22.28 9.87
CA TYR A 668 -11.96 -21.98 11.21
C TYR A 668 -10.47 -22.26 11.33
N ALA A 669 -9.99 -23.36 10.75
CA ALA A 669 -8.58 -23.71 10.71
C ALA A 669 -7.77 -22.65 9.93
N ALA A 670 -8.26 -22.22 8.77
CA ALA A 670 -7.61 -21.15 7.99
C ALA A 670 -7.62 -19.80 8.73
N ALA A 671 -8.71 -19.47 9.44
CA ALA A 671 -8.77 -18.26 10.26
C ALA A 671 -7.85 -18.35 11.49
N GLY A 672 -7.77 -19.52 12.13
CA GLY A 672 -6.86 -19.80 13.24
C GLY A 672 -5.40 -19.70 12.81
N LEU A 673 -5.03 -20.35 11.71
CA LEU A 673 -3.71 -20.27 11.10
C LEU A 673 -3.35 -18.83 10.72
N GLY A 674 -4.28 -18.11 10.09
CA GLY A 674 -4.09 -16.68 9.78
C GLY A 674 -3.89 -15.83 11.03
N GLY A 675 -4.62 -16.10 12.12
CA GLY A 675 -4.44 -15.43 13.41
C GLY A 675 -3.06 -15.70 14.02
N VAL A 676 -2.60 -16.95 13.97
CA VAL A 676 -1.26 -17.35 14.43
C VAL A 676 -0.17 -16.68 13.60
N CYS A 677 -0.30 -16.67 12.27
CA CYS A 677 0.65 -16.00 11.38
C CYS A 677 0.72 -14.48 11.66
N LEU A 678 -0.42 -13.83 11.86
CA LEU A 678 -0.47 -12.40 12.20
C LEU A 678 0.19 -12.13 13.55
N LEU A 679 -0.09 -12.94 14.58
CA LEU A 679 0.58 -12.81 15.88
C LEU A 679 2.10 -13.00 15.75
N GLY A 680 2.55 -14.00 14.99
CA GLY A 680 3.96 -14.22 14.71
C GLY A 680 4.61 -13.02 14.02
N ILE A 681 3.97 -12.46 12.99
CA ILE A 681 4.40 -11.23 12.30
C ILE A 681 4.49 -10.05 13.28
N GLY A 682 3.51 -9.88 14.15
CA GLY A 682 3.51 -8.82 15.16
C GLY A 682 4.62 -8.97 16.19
N MET A 683 4.88 -10.20 16.66
CA MET A 683 5.97 -10.50 17.57
C MET A 683 7.34 -10.26 16.92
N LEU A 684 7.53 -10.71 15.68
CA LEU A 684 8.76 -10.44 14.91
C LEU A 684 9.01 -8.94 14.76
N SER A 685 7.97 -8.20 14.44
CA SER A 685 8.02 -6.74 14.33
C SER A 685 8.37 -6.09 15.68
N PHE A 686 7.73 -6.51 16.77
CA PHE A 686 8.02 -5.99 18.10
C PHE A 686 9.46 -6.29 18.54
N SER A 687 9.94 -7.51 18.29
CA SER A 687 11.32 -7.90 18.61
C SER A 687 12.33 -7.08 17.82
N ALA A 688 12.09 -6.85 16.52
CA ALA A 688 12.91 -5.98 15.69
C ALA A 688 12.93 -4.52 16.18
N TRP A 689 11.76 -3.97 16.54
CA TRP A 689 11.65 -2.65 17.14
C TRP A 689 12.46 -2.52 18.42
N ARG A 690 12.33 -3.50 19.31
CA ARG A 690 12.99 -3.47 20.62
C ARG A 690 14.51 -3.55 20.45
N GLY A 691 14.99 -4.45 19.60
CA GLY A 691 16.41 -4.57 19.27
C GLY A 691 17.00 -3.29 18.69
N GLU A 692 16.34 -2.70 17.68
CA GLU A 692 16.77 -1.43 17.09
C GLU A 692 16.80 -0.28 18.11
N THR A 693 15.77 -0.18 18.95
CA THR A 693 15.69 0.86 19.99
C THR A 693 16.85 0.76 20.97
N LEU A 694 17.17 -0.45 21.43
CA LEU A 694 18.30 -0.70 22.32
C LEU A 694 19.64 -0.41 21.63
N SER A 695 19.79 -0.82 20.36
CA SER A 695 20.97 -0.50 19.55
C SER A 695 21.18 1.01 19.43
N ARG A 696 20.12 1.79 19.15
CA ARG A 696 20.19 3.26 19.11
C ARG A 696 20.57 3.86 20.46
N GLN A 697 20.00 3.36 21.55
CA GLN A 697 20.31 3.83 22.91
C GLN A 697 21.77 3.60 23.29
N ALA A 698 22.42 2.57 22.74
CA ALA A 698 23.86 2.37 22.94
C ALA A 698 24.72 3.47 22.32
N ALA A 699 24.18 4.34 21.46
CA ALA A 699 24.91 5.49 20.95
C ALA A 699 24.98 6.59 22.01
N GLY A 700 26.19 6.96 22.43
CA GLY A 700 26.43 8.00 23.43
C GLY A 700 26.49 7.50 24.88
N LEU A 701 26.43 6.19 25.10
CA LEU A 701 26.75 5.59 26.40
C LEU A 701 28.26 5.30 26.50
N ASP A 702 28.74 5.12 27.73
CA ASP A 702 30.05 4.57 28.03
C ASP A 702 30.18 3.12 27.52
N GLU A 703 31.42 2.63 27.36
CA GLU A 703 31.67 1.34 26.72
C GLU A 703 30.98 0.16 27.42
N GLY A 704 30.94 0.17 28.76
CA GLY A 704 30.28 -0.86 29.56
C GLY A 704 28.77 -0.88 29.33
N ALA A 705 28.10 0.26 29.53
CA ALA A 705 26.66 0.32 29.30
C ALA A 705 26.29 0.14 27.81
N ALA A 706 27.14 0.60 26.87
CA ALA A 706 26.94 0.37 25.45
C ALA A 706 27.00 -1.12 25.10
N ARG A 707 27.96 -1.87 25.69
CA ARG A 707 28.05 -3.33 25.55
C ARG A 707 26.76 -4.00 26.02
N ASP A 708 26.30 -3.69 27.22
CA ASP A 708 25.09 -4.32 27.78
C ASP A 708 23.84 -4.04 26.93
N ARG A 709 23.69 -2.80 26.46
CA ARG A 709 22.59 -2.43 25.55
C ARG A 709 22.66 -3.15 24.21
N LEU A 710 23.86 -3.36 23.67
CA LEU A 710 24.05 -4.08 22.39
C LEU A 710 23.84 -5.58 22.54
N VAL A 711 24.20 -6.18 23.68
CA VAL A 711 23.86 -7.58 24.00
C VAL A 711 22.35 -7.74 24.03
N ALA A 712 21.66 -6.92 24.82
CA ALA A 712 20.19 -6.94 24.87
C ALA A 712 19.55 -6.67 23.49
N ALA A 713 20.14 -5.78 22.69
CA ALA A 713 19.68 -5.52 21.33
C ALA A 713 19.69 -6.78 20.45
N LEU A 714 20.77 -7.58 20.53
CA LEU A 714 20.92 -8.82 19.76
C LEU A 714 20.13 -9.99 20.32
N GLU A 715 19.80 -10.00 21.62
CA GLU A 715 18.83 -10.96 22.17
C GLU A 715 17.44 -10.75 21.57
N TRP A 716 17.02 -9.48 21.45
CA TRP A 716 15.76 -9.14 20.80
C TRP A 716 15.82 -9.30 19.29
N ASN A 717 16.92 -8.91 18.65
CA ASN A 717 17.08 -8.96 17.20
C ASN A 717 18.48 -9.49 16.80
N PRO A 718 18.68 -10.82 16.74
CA PRO A 718 19.99 -11.40 16.41
C PRO A 718 20.41 -11.18 14.95
N ARG A 719 19.50 -10.67 14.11
CA ARG A 719 19.70 -10.45 12.68
C ARG A 719 20.29 -9.08 12.35
N ASP A 720 20.44 -8.17 13.32
CA ASP A 720 20.96 -6.82 13.08
C ASP A 720 22.50 -6.84 12.88
N PRO A 721 23.00 -6.66 11.64
CA PRO A 721 24.45 -6.65 11.40
C PRO A 721 25.14 -5.42 12.00
N SER A 722 24.43 -4.32 12.20
CA SER A 722 24.99 -3.09 12.76
C SER A 722 25.25 -3.24 14.26
N ALA A 723 24.28 -3.77 15.01
CA ALA A 723 24.47 -4.10 16.42
C ALA A 723 25.57 -5.14 16.62
N ALA A 724 25.62 -6.21 15.79
CA ALA A 724 26.67 -7.22 15.85
C ALA A 724 28.06 -6.62 15.60
N ALA A 725 28.21 -5.78 14.57
CA ALA A 725 29.46 -5.10 14.26
C ALA A 725 29.92 -4.16 15.38
N ARG A 726 28.99 -3.44 16.02
CA ARG A 726 29.30 -2.54 17.15
C ARG A 726 29.69 -3.31 18.39
N LEU A 727 28.95 -4.36 18.74
CA LEU A 727 29.25 -5.19 19.91
C LEU A 727 30.62 -5.86 19.75
N ALA A 728 30.92 -6.42 18.58
CA ALA A 728 32.20 -7.09 18.33
C ALA A 728 33.42 -6.19 18.51
N ARG A 729 33.28 -4.86 18.37
CA ARG A 729 34.37 -3.90 18.61
C ARG A 729 34.64 -3.65 20.09
N LEU A 730 33.63 -3.85 20.94
CA LEU A 730 33.71 -3.65 22.39
C LEU A 730 34.15 -4.91 23.14
N LEU A 731 34.18 -6.06 22.45
CA LEU A 731 34.50 -7.34 23.05
C LEU A 731 35.96 -7.76 22.80
N PRO A 732 36.52 -8.61 23.67
CA PRO A 732 37.78 -9.31 23.39
C PRO A 732 37.70 -10.07 22.06
N ALA A 733 38.84 -10.27 21.38
CA ALA A 733 38.87 -10.79 20.01
C ALA A 733 38.10 -12.12 19.83
N GLY A 734 38.22 -13.07 20.77
CA GLY A 734 37.52 -14.35 20.71
C GLY A 734 35.99 -14.21 20.80
N GLU A 735 35.50 -13.43 21.78
CA GLU A 735 34.07 -13.15 21.94
C GLU A 735 33.52 -12.33 20.76
N GLY A 736 34.29 -11.35 20.28
CA GLY A 736 33.95 -10.55 19.11
C GLY A 736 33.81 -11.40 17.85
N LEU A 737 34.71 -12.34 17.62
CA LEU A 737 34.61 -13.29 16.50
C LEU A 737 33.35 -14.15 16.59
N ALA A 738 33.02 -14.67 17.77
CA ALA A 738 31.79 -15.45 17.96
C ALA A 738 30.51 -14.63 17.65
N VAL A 739 30.48 -13.35 18.03
CA VAL A 739 29.38 -12.43 17.68
C VAL A 739 29.31 -12.22 16.17
N LEU A 740 30.44 -11.98 15.50
CA LEU A 740 30.49 -11.78 14.05
C LEU A 740 30.07 -13.02 13.27
N GLU A 741 30.51 -14.22 13.69
CA GLU A 741 30.11 -15.49 13.08
C GLU A 741 28.60 -15.72 13.21
N ARG A 742 28.01 -15.41 14.37
CA ARG A 742 26.57 -15.46 14.55
C ARG A 742 25.86 -14.47 13.63
N GLY A 743 26.38 -13.26 13.48
CA GLY A 743 25.85 -12.25 12.54
C GLY A 743 25.92 -12.71 11.07
N LEU A 744 27.03 -13.33 10.67
CA LEU A 744 27.24 -13.85 9.32
C LEU A 744 26.30 -15.02 8.97
N ARG A 745 25.77 -15.76 9.96
CA ARG A 745 24.70 -16.75 9.70
C ARG A 745 23.40 -16.10 9.20
N TYR A 746 23.15 -14.84 9.59
CA TYR A 746 21.95 -14.09 9.18
C TYR A 746 22.18 -13.17 7.98
N SER A 747 23.41 -12.69 7.79
CA SER A 747 23.79 -11.84 6.65
C SER A 747 25.13 -12.30 6.08
N PRO A 748 25.14 -13.39 5.29
CA PRO A 748 26.39 -14.05 4.84
C PRO A 748 27.29 -13.17 3.98
N GLU A 749 26.72 -12.17 3.29
CA GLU A 749 27.44 -11.29 2.38
C GLU A 749 27.67 -9.88 2.94
N GLU A 750 27.40 -9.64 4.24
CA GLU A 750 27.53 -8.30 4.83
C GLU A 750 29.00 -7.83 4.88
N PRO A 751 29.40 -6.82 4.09
CA PRO A 751 30.81 -6.43 3.98
C PRO A 751 31.40 -5.91 5.28
N ARG A 752 30.58 -5.31 6.16
CA ARG A 752 31.06 -4.78 7.45
C ARG A 752 31.47 -5.90 8.42
N LEU A 753 30.73 -7.00 8.45
CA LEU A 753 31.00 -8.13 9.34
C LEU A 753 32.27 -8.86 8.90
N HIS A 754 32.43 -9.10 7.60
CA HIS A 754 33.65 -9.70 7.04
C HIS A 754 34.90 -8.87 7.32
N TRP A 755 34.82 -7.55 7.17
CA TRP A 755 35.93 -6.66 7.49
C TRP A 755 36.36 -6.75 8.96
N LEU A 756 35.40 -6.66 9.89
CA LEU A 756 35.73 -6.76 11.31
C LEU A 756 36.25 -8.14 11.68
N ARG A 757 35.74 -9.21 11.05
CA ARG A 757 36.24 -10.57 11.26
C ARG A 757 37.70 -10.68 10.84
N ALA A 758 38.04 -10.16 9.67
CA ALA A 758 39.43 -10.13 9.19
C ALA A 758 40.35 -9.36 10.15
N VAL A 759 39.92 -8.16 10.59
CA VAL A 759 40.69 -7.34 11.54
C VAL A 759 40.93 -8.08 12.86
N LEU A 760 39.93 -8.77 13.41
CA LEU A 760 40.10 -9.55 14.64
C LEU A 760 40.99 -10.77 14.43
N LEU A 761 40.90 -11.46 13.30
CA LEU A 761 41.76 -12.60 12.98
C LEU A 761 43.23 -12.19 12.79
N LEU A 762 43.51 -11.00 12.23
CA LEU A 762 44.88 -10.46 12.08
C LEU A 762 45.57 -10.13 13.42
N ARG A 763 44.82 -10.15 14.53
CA ARG A 763 45.37 -10.07 15.89
C ARG A 763 45.82 -11.44 16.43
N SER A 764 45.35 -12.52 15.80
CA SER A 764 45.76 -13.90 16.10
C SER A 764 47.03 -14.27 15.33
N ALA A 765 47.74 -15.31 15.80
CA ALA A 765 48.98 -15.80 15.18
C ALA A 765 48.75 -16.71 13.94
N ALA A 766 47.51 -16.86 13.46
CA ALA A 766 47.17 -17.75 12.36
C ALA A 766 47.05 -16.99 11.02
N PRO A 767 48.06 -17.03 10.13
CA PRO A 767 48.08 -16.20 8.92
C PRO A 767 47.00 -16.57 7.90
N GLU A 768 46.82 -17.86 7.60
CA GLU A 768 45.94 -18.28 6.50
C GLU A 768 44.45 -17.92 6.73
N PRO A 769 43.84 -18.18 7.90
CA PRO A 769 42.46 -17.75 8.14
C PRO A 769 42.28 -16.23 8.11
N ALA A 770 43.29 -15.48 8.56
CA ALA A 770 43.26 -14.02 8.59
C ALA A 770 43.36 -13.41 7.18
N ILE A 771 44.29 -13.92 6.36
CA ILE A 771 44.46 -13.52 4.96
C ILE A 771 43.19 -13.84 4.17
N ALA A 772 42.67 -15.06 4.26
CA ALA A 772 41.45 -15.46 3.55
C ALA A 772 40.24 -14.62 3.94
N ALA A 773 40.08 -14.28 5.24
CA ALA A 773 39.01 -13.41 5.70
C ALA A 773 39.16 -11.98 5.17
N LEU A 774 40.39 -11.47 5.06
CA LEU A 774 40.68 -10.15 4.52
C LEU A 774 40.37 -10.09 3.02
N GLU A 775 40.85 -11.07 2.24
CA GLU A 775 40.57 -11.18 0.80
C GLU A 775 39.05 -11.21 0.55
N ARG A 776 38.31 -12.03 1.31
CA ARG A 776 36.85 -12.08 1.20
C ARG A 776 36.18 -10.73 1.49
N SER A 777 36.69 -9.98 2.46
CA SER A 777 36.18 -8.65 2.79
C SER A 777 36.43 -7.62 1.68
N LEU A 778 37.58 -7.72 1.01
CA LEU A 778 37.94 -6.86 -0.11
C LEU A 778 37.11 -7.19 -1.35
N GLU A 779 36.82 -8.46 -1.62
CA GLU A 779 35.90 -8.86 -2.70
C GLU A 779 34.50 -8.25 -2.53
N LEU A 780 33.99 -8.26 -1.30
CA LEU A 780 32.67 -7.71 -0.97
C LEU A 780 32.60 -6.17 -1.02
N ASP A 781 33.75 -5.49 -1.11
CA ASP A 781 33.86 -4.04 -1.25
C ASP A 781 35.03 -3.64 -2.16
N ARG A 782 35.07 -4.24 -3.36
CA ARG A 782 36.21 -4.21 -4.28
C ARG A 782 36.76 -2.81 -4.60
N PHE A 783 35.86 -1.83 -4.69
CA PHE A 783 36.19 -0.45 -5.08
C PHE A 783 36.32 0.51 -3.89
N SER A 784 36.91 0.04 -2.78
CA SER A 784 37.19 0.87 -1.61
C SER A 784 38.68 1.14 -1.45
N ALA A 785 39.17 2.24 -2.03
CA ALA A 785 40.58 2.64 -1.97
C ALA A 785 41.11 2.65 -0.52
N ALA A 786 40.33 3.21 0.40
CA ALA A 786 40.67 3.23 1.83
C ALA A 786 40.83 1.82 2.43
N LYS A 787 39.95 0.87 2.08
CA LYS A 787 40.06 -0.51 2.59
C LYS A 787 41.25 -1.25 1.96
N GLN A 788 41.52 -1.04 0.67
CA GLN A 788 42.66 -1.67 -0.01
C GLN A 788 43.98 -1.24 0.64
N THR A 789 44.17 0.06 0.85
CA THR A 789 45.34 0.60 1.54
C THR A 789 45.44 0.10 2.99
N GLU A 790 44.31 0.12 3.72
CA GLU A 790 44.28 -0.33 5.11
C GLU A 790 44.55 -1.83 5.24
N ALA A 791 44.09 -2.65 4.31
CA ALA A 791 44.38 -4.09 4.28
C ALA A 791 45.89 -4.35 4.18
N ALA A 792 46.59 -3.68 3.27
CA ALA A 792 48.04 -3.79 3.13
C ALA A 792 48.78 -3.34 4.40
N ARG A 793 48.30 -2.27 5.05
CA ARG A 793 48.85 -1.78 6.33
C ARG A 793 48.67 -2.81 7.44
N LEU A 794 47.46 -3.34 7.61
CA LEU A 794 47.16 -4.33 8.65
C LEU A 794 47.98 -5.62 8.48
N LEU A 795 48.22 -6.05 7.24
CA LEU A 795 49.10 -7.19 6.92
C LEU A 795 50.56 -6.90 7.29
N LEU A 796 51.06 -5.69 6.98
CA LEU A 796 52.40 -5.28 7.40
C LEU A 796 52.55 -5.30 8.92
N GLU A 797 51.60 -4.71 9.65
CA GLU A 797 51.61 -4.69 11.11
C GLU A 797 51.51 -6.09 11.72
N ALA A 798 50.66 -6.96 11.17
CA ALA A 798 50.55 -8.35 11.61
C ALA A 798 51.87 -9.10 11.40
N GLY A 799 52.51 -8.91 10.24
CA GLY A 799 53.81 -9.50 9.96
C GLY A 799 54.91 -8.99 10.89
N GLN A 800 54.94 -7.69 11.19
CA GLN A 800 55.88 -7.11 12.15
C GLN A 800 55.68 -7.67 13.57
N ARG A 801 54.43 -7.81 14.02
CA ARG A 801 54.10 -8.44 15.32
C ARG A 801 54.59 -9.89 15.37
N CYS A 802 54.36 -10.68 14.32
CA CYS A 802 54.83 -12.07 14.26
C CYS A 802 56.37 -12.16 14.26
N ALA A 803 57.04 -11.28 13.50
CA ALA A 803 58.49 -11.21 13.48
C ALA A 803 59.06 -10.85 14.86
N GLY A 804 58.41 -9.94 15.60
CA GLY A 804 58.77 -9.60 16.98
C GLY A 804 58.62 -10.74 17.98
N ARG A 805 57.75 -11.73 17.69
CA ARG A 805 57.57 -12.96 18.48
C ARG A 805 58.46 -14.12 18.03
N GLY A 806 59.27 -13.95 16.99
CA GLY A 806 60.09 -15.02 16.42
C GLY A 806 59.34 -15.95 15.45
N GLU A 807 58.07 -15.68 15.15
CA GLU A 807 57.24 -16.46 14.22
C GLU A 807 57.55 -16.06 12.75
N LEU A 808 58.78 -16.34 12.30
CA LEU A 808 59.29 -15.84 11.02
C LEU A 808 58.50 -16.33 9.80
N GLY A 809 57.98 -17.57 9.84
CA GLY A 809 57.15 -18.12 8.76
C GLY A 809 55.84 -17.34 8.58
N ALA A 810 55.11 -17.09 9.68
CA ALA A 810 53.88 -16.29 9.66
C ALA A 810 54.15 -14.84 9.25
N ALA A 811 55.25 -14.26 9.75
CA ALA A 811 55.67 -12.91 9.39
C ALA A 811 55.95 -12.77 7.89
N ARG A 812 56.68 -13.72 7.31
CA ARG A 812 56.93 -13.78 5.86
C ARG A 812 55.62 -13.91 5.10
N ARG A 813 54.69 -14.73 5.59
CA ARG A 813 53.42 -14.96 4.89
C ARG A 813 52.54 -13.72 4.82
N TYR A 814 52.43 -12.98 5.93
CA TYR A 814 51.72 -11.70 5.94
C TYR A 814 52.37 -10.66 5.02
N ALA A 815 53.71 -10.59 4.99
CA ALA A 815 54.43 -9.69 4.10
C ALA A 815 54.13 -9.99 2.62
N GLN A 816 54.13 -11.27 2.24
CA GLN A 816 53.79 -11.71 0.88
C GLN A 816 52.36 -11.33 0.51
N ALA A 817 51.39 -11.68 1.36
CA ALA A 817 49.98 -11.33 1.13
C ALA A 817 49.78 -9.81 0.99
N GLY A 818 50.49 -8.99 1.77
CA GLY A 818 50.42 -7.53 1.66
C GLY A 818 50.93 -7.02 0.31
N ARG A 819 52.01 -7.60 -0.22
CA ARG A 819 52.53 -7.26 -1.56
C ARG A 819 51.58 -7.70 -2.67
N ASP A 820 51.01 -8.89 -2.54
CA ASP A 820 50.03 -9.42 -3.49
C ASP A 820 48.80 -8.52 -3.55
N GLU A 821 48.34 -8.05 -2.39
CA GLU A 821 47.23 -7.11 -2.30
C GLU A 821 47.55 -5.77 -2.97
N LEU A 822 48.71 -5.17 -2.71
CA LEU A 822 49.13 -3.93 -3.39
C LEU A 822 49.19 -4.09 -4.91
N ARG A 823 49.65 -5.25 -5.41
CA ARG A 823 49.66 -5.54 -6.85
C ARG A 823 48.24 -5.64 -7.42
N ARG A 824 47.33 -6.35 -6.75
CA ARG A 824 45.92 -6.45 -7.15
C ARG A 824 45.24 -5.08 -7.15
N TYR A 825 45.47 -4.29 -6.11
CA TYR A 825 44.92 -2.95 -6.00
C TYR A 825 45.41 -2.03 -7.12
N ALA A 826 46.72 -2.02 -7.42
CA ALA A 826 47.27 -1.23 -8.52
C ALA A 826 46.65 -1.62 -9.88
N ALA A 827 46.48 -2.91 -10.14
CA ALA A 827 45.84 -3.40 -11.37
C ALA A 827 44.35 -2.97 -11.44
N LEU A 828 43.60 -3.17 -10.36
CA LEU A 828 42.18 -2.79 -10.29
C LEU A 828 41.98 -1.27 -10.43
N ALA A 829 42.88 -0.46 -9.86
CA ALA A 829 42.84 0.99 -9.99
C ALA A 829 43.16 1.45 -11.43
N ALA A 830 44.10 0.79 -12.10
CA ALA A 830 44.40 1.04 -13.50
C ALA A 830 43.22 0.69 -14.42
N ASP A 831 42.55 -0.44 -14.16
CA ASP A 831 41.29 -0.80 -14.84
C ASP A 831 40.20 0.23 -14.60
N ALA A 832 39.98 0.62 -13.34
CA ALA A 832 38.97 1.60 -12.97
C ALA A 832 39.18 2.96 -13.63
N GLY A 833 40.44 3.38 -13.82
CA GLY A 833 40.79 4.61 -14.55
C GLY A 833 40.40 4.60 -16.03
N ARG A 834 40.18 3.41 -16.62
CA ARG A 834 39.69 3.25 -18.02
C ARG A 834 38.17 3.15 -18.13
N LEU A 835 37.46 3.03 -17.01
CA LEU A 835 36.01 2.87 -17.01
C LEU A 835 35.30 4.21 -17.23
N ALA A 836 34.11 4.14 -17.83
CA ALA A 836 33.30 5.31 -18.11
C ALA A 836 32.86 6.10 -16.86
N ARG A 837 32.96 5.53 -15.66
CA ARG A 837 32.48 6.16 -14.42
C ARG A 837 33.23 5.72 -13.16
N ASN A 838 33.64 6.70 -12.34
CA ASN A 838 34.33 6.47 -11.07
C ASN A 838 33.88 7.42 -9.96
N ASP A 839 32.62 7.26 -9.53
CA ASP A 839 32.03 8.10 -8.47
C ASP A 839 32.67 7.89 -7.09
N ARG A 840 33.32 6.75 -6.86
CA ARG A 840 34.01 6.44 -5.60
C ARG A 840 35.43 7.00 -5.54
N ALA A 841 35.88 7.70 -6.59
CA ALA A 841 37.26 8.17 -6.72
C ALA A 841 38.28 7.05 -6.44
N PHE A 842 37.98 5.84 -6.93
CA PHE A 842 38.82 4.67 -6.74
C PHE A 842 40.07 4.80 -7.60
N VAL A 843 41.19 5.14 -6.97
CA VAL A 843 42.48 5.40 -7.60
C VAL A 843 43.60 4.83 -6.74
N TRP A 844 44.74 4.53 -7.35
CA TRP A 844 45.94 4.12 -6.63
C TRP A 844 46.44 5.28 -5.76
N THR A 845 46.54 5.07 -4.43
CA THR A 845 46.89 6.17 -3.50
C THR A 845 48.37 6.22 -3.17
N PRO A 846 48.93 7.41 -2.85
CA PRO A 846 50.31 7.54 -2.41
C PRO A 846 50.63 6.71 -1.14
N GLU A 847 49.66 6.60 -0.22
CA GLU A 847 49.82 5.81 0.99
C GLU A 847 49.96 4.32 0.68
N ALA A 848 49.25 3.81 -0.32
CA ALA A 848 49.39 2.43 -0.77
C ALA A 848 50.77 2.18 -1.39
N ALA A 849 51.26 3.12 -2.20
CA ALA A 849 52.60 3.06 -2.78
C ALA A 849 53.70 3.02 -1.71
N ALA A 850 53.55 3.82 -0.64
CA ALA A 850 54.50 3.89 0.46
C ALA A 850 54.62 2.57 1.26
N LEU A 851 53.61 1.70 1.21
CA LEU A 851 53.62 0.41 1.93
C LEU A 851 54.43 -0.68 1.23
N ALA A 852 54.73 -0.53 -0.07
CA ALA A 852 55.43 -1.55 -0.85
C ALA A 852 56.84 -1.86 -0.31
N ALA A 853 57.63 -0.82 -0.03
CA ALA A 853 59.01 -0.98 0.44
C ALA A 853 59.11 -1.59 1.86
N PRO A 854 58.30 -1.18 2.86
CA PRO A 854 58.25 -1.83 4.16
C PRO A 854 57.87 -3.32 4.09
N LEU A 855 56.88 -3.68 3.27
CA LEU A 855 56.45 -5.08 3.10
C LEU A 855 57.56 -5.93 2.47
N GLU A 856 58.22 -5.43 1.43
CA GLU A 856 59.35 -6.12 0.80
C GLU A 856 60.53 -6.29 1.77
N ARG A 857 60.84 -5.26 2.55
CA ARG A 857 61.88 -5.33 3.58
C ARG A 857 61.57 -6.41 4.60
N LEU A 858 60.33 -6.47 5.10
CA LEU A 858 59.92 -7.48 6.08
C LEU A 858 60.02 -8.90 5.51
N GLU A 859 59.61 -9.12 4.25
CA GLU A 859 59.71 -10.42 3.58
C GLU A 859 61.18 -10.87 3.44
N ARG A 860 62.08 -9.98 2.99
CA ARG A 860 63.51 -10.30 2.85
C ARG A 860 64.17 -10.60 4.19
N LEU A 861 63.88 -9.80 5.22
CA LEU A 861 64.43 -9.99 6.56
C LEU A 861 64.00 -11.32 7.18
N THR A 862 62.73 -11.68 7.05
CA THR A 862 62.20 -12.94 7.58
C THR A 862 62.75 -14.14 6.81
N ALA A 863 62.89 -14.05 5.48
CA ALA A 863 63.54 -15.08 4.66
C ALA A 863 65.01 -15.31 5.06
N ALA A 864 65.80 -14.23 5.22
CA ALA A 864 67.21 -14.32 5.60
C ALA A 864 67.40 -14.91 7.00
N ARG A 865 66.53 -14.56 7.96
CA ARG A 865 66.57 -15.14 9.31
C ARG A 865 66.16 -16.60 9.33
N THR A 866 65.17 -16.99 8.53
CA THR A 866 64.74 -18.39 8.39
C THR A 866 65.86 -19.26 7.80
N ALA A 867 66.60 -18.73 6.82
CA ALA A 867 67.74 -19.43 6.22
C ALA A 867 68.91 -19.64 7.20
N ARG A 868 69.11 -18.73 8.17
CA ARG A 868 70.15 -18.87 9.21
C ARG A 868 69.75 -19.78 10.37
N SER A 869 68.46 -20.11 10.50
CA SER A 869 67.96 -21.01 11.55
C SER A 869 67.89 -22.48 11.13
N ILE A 870 68.24 -22.80 9.89
CA ILE A 870 68.39 -24.18 9.41
C ILE A 870 69.87 -24.54 9.62
N PRO A 871 70.19 -25.50 10.50
CA PRO A 871 71.57 -25.86 10.84
C PRO A 871 72.35 -26.44 9.66
#